data_AF-A0A5S5DJY8-F1
#
_entry.id   AF-A0A5S5DJY8-F1
#
_cell.length_a   1.000
_cell.length_b   1.000
_cell.length_c   1.000
_cell.angle_alpha   90.00
_cell.angle_beta   90.00
_cell.angle_gamma   90.00
#
_symmetry.space_group_name_H-M   'P 1'
#
loop_
_entity.id
_entity.type
_entity.pdbx_description
1 polymer ?
#
loop_
_entity_poly.entity_id
_entity_poly.type
_entity_poly.pdbx_seq_one_letter_code
_entity_poly.pdbx_strand_id
1 'polypeptide(L)'
;MSKFYVFFAFMMLLCCHSCQPTGNNTQFTIAFSQCIGDDAWRETMLDEMRRELSFYPDIEFVYRDAGGDNQKQIQQIKELLEQNIDLLIVSPNEAEPLTPIVDSVFHKNIPVIVTDRKTSSGLYNAYVGADNLAIGKLAGQFIVHALNGQGQIGIVTGLKGTSASIERKKGLLDALDSAGTVHLGVEIQSDWERNTAYAQAKQHIEQLLEQDIILAFNDQMAFGVIQALQEAGESHKKVIGIDALPGEGNGLSEIVNGTLFASMLYPTGGTEAIRTAMAILQRKPYKRDNILGTIVINQDNAGLMMLQSNKIQEQQEDIDKRQKLIVEQNKIYRDQQTTLNVLITSLVLAVVFGGISVIVIKSNWEKNKHLEKQNEEILSQQQQIVEMNHQIQAASEAKSRFFTNVSHEFKAPLTLILAPMEELEKEKKLSAEGLDHLARIKRNAKKLQQLVTDLIDIHRIDKEQRQLQATSVQIDIFVQQLLSSFKPLSQKKRISLSYISKTPLKELWIDEYLMEQALSNLLSNAFKFTAPGGKISVIVEENTFGDYLLIRVVDNGSGIASTDIDYIFDNFYQGEQQLSGSGIGLAYVKEIVELHHGQVTVSSKKGAGSSFTLRLPTGHSHLTADEKAGSLNKARQTEREERILTIDTLTEEKPSFYSSKAPNILIVDDHTDLQLFLKDILEHEYNLTFAKSYADAFSKIEKSYPDLVVSDIMLPDGSGLDLLKMVKNSPQYDKIPVLLLSALDTEETKIEGMRLMADAYLTKPFGVDHLKAVITNLITSRRRLRDHYTSILEPDDTALNTTQRTAQDRRFMQNLDTIIEEHLGNKSFGVEDIARAMNMSRVQLYRRTKNLLNNSVNEYLLQRRLTKSKHLLLDGLDINEVAQQVGFSSGAYFAAAFKRQFGTTPSAFRKGKLKQ
;
A
#
# COMPACT_ATOMS: atom_id res chain seq x y z
N MET A 1 -12.15 -7.10 -26.34
CA MET A 1 -10.74 -7.51 -26.24
C MET A 1 -10.37 -8.63 -27.22
N SER A 2 -11.14 -9.73 -27.35
CA SER A 2 -10.83 -10.85 -28.27
C SER A 2 -10.60 -10.45 -29.75
N LYS A 3 -11.42 -9.57 -30.34
CA LYS A 3 -11.24 -9.13 -31.74
C LYS A 3 -9.97 -8.30 -31.99
N PHE A 4 -9.40 -7.69 -30.96
CA PHE A 4 -8.20 -6.85 -31.06
C PHE A 4 -6.92 -7.68 -31.06
N TYR A 5 -6.88 -8.76 -30.28
CA TYR A 5 -5.77 -9.74 -30.30
C TYR A 5 -5.70 -10.50 -31.62
N VAL A 6 -6.86 -10.82 -32.22
CA VAL A 6 -6.91 -11.47 -33.54
C VAL A 6 -6.34 -10.55 -34.63
N PHE A 7 -6.65 -9.25 -34.60
CA PHE A 7 -6.10 -8.29 -35.56
C PHE A 7 -4.58 -8.11 -35.38
N PHE A 8 -4.09 -8.05 -34.13
CA PHE A 8 -2.67 -7.94 -33.83
C PHE A 8 -1.88 -9.21 -34.22
N ALA A 9 -2.46 -10.39 -33.99
CA ALA A 9 -1.90 -11.66 -34.44
C ALA A 9 -1.86 -11.76 -35.98
N PHE A 10 -2.89 -11.27 -36.66
CA PHE A 10 -2.94 -11.25 -38.13
C PHE A 10 -1.91 -10.28 -38.73
N MET A 11 -1.68 -9.13 -38.09
CA MET A 11 -0.63 -8.18 -38.49
C MET A 11 0.78 -8.73 -38.24
N MET A 12 1.01 -9.41 -37.12
CA MET A 12 2.28 -10.11 -36.87
C MET A 12 2.53 -11.22 -37.89
N LEU A 13 1.51 -11.99 -38.25
CA LEU A 13 1.59 -13.03 -39.28
C LEU A 13 1.94 -12.46 -40.66
N LEU A 14 1.37 -11.31 -41.03
CA LEU A 14 1.70 -10.60 -42.27
C LEU A 14 3.14 -10.05 -42.28
N CYS A 15 3.65 -9.57 -41.14
CA CYS A 15 5.05 -9.13 -41.02
C CYS A 15 6.04 -10.31 -41.04
N CYS A 16 5.66 -11.49 -40.55
CA CYS A 16 6.51 -12.68 -40.56
C CYS A 16 6.51 -13.45 -41.90
N HIS A 17 5.52 -13.25 -42.78
CA HIS A 17 5.44 -13.94 -44.08
C HIS A 17 6.14 -13.21 -45.24
N SER A 18 6.77 -12.05 -45.01
CA SER A 18 7.41 -11.27 -46.09
C SER A 18 8.91 -11.55 -46.30
N CYS A 19 9.50 -12.54 -45.62
CA CYS A 19 10.92 -12.87 -45.77
C CYS A 19 11.16 -14.37 -45.95
N GLN A 20 10.87 -14.88 -47.14
CA GLN A 20 11.65 -15.99 -47.69
C GLN A 20 12.07 -15.63 -49.11
N PRO A 21 13.36 -15.35 -49.35
CA PRO A 21 13.87 -15.37 -50.71
C PRO A 21 13.92 -16.84 -51.13
N THR A 22 12.86 -17.31 -51.78
CA THR A 22 12.87 -18.57 -52.51
C THR A 22 13.74 -18.39 -53.75
N GLY A 23 15.05 -18.52 -53.56
CA GLY A 23 16.02 -18.70 -54.63
C GLY A 23 16.57 -20.12 -54.55
N ASN A 24 15.84 -21.10 -55.05
CA ASN A 24 16.42 -22.40 -55.40
C ASN A 24 17.32 -22.19 -56.62
N ASN A 25 18.56 -21.72 -56.43
CA ASN A 25 19.61 -22.00 -57.39
C ASN A 25 20.08 -23.42 -57.09
N THR A 26 19.60 -24.40 -57.85
CA THR A 26 20.14 -25.75 -57.82
C THR A 26 21.59 -25.68 -58.27
N GLN A 27 22.50 -25.79 -57.32
CA GLN A 27 23.94 -25.84 -57.55
C GLN A 27 24.27 -27.20 -58.18
N PHE A 28 24.78 -27.23 -59.40
CA PHE A 28 25.21 -28.49 -60.04
C PHE A 28 26.68 -28.75 -59.72
N THR A 29 27.07 -30.01 -59.56
CA THR A 29 28.44 -30.41 -59.26
C THR A 29 29.07 -31.12 -60.47
N ILE A 30 30.10 -30.50 -61.05
CA ILE A 30 30.93 -31.09 -62.12
C ILE A 30 32.21 -31.62 -61.50
N ALA A 31 32.48 -32.91 -61.67
CA ALA A 31 33.74 -33.52 -61.28
C ALA A 31 34.68 -33.67 -62.47
N PHE A 32 35.96 -33.35 -62.30
CA PHE A 32 37.02 -33.60 -63.26
C PHE A 32 38.07 -34.55 -62.70
N SER A 33 38.18 -35.75 -63.29
CA SER A 33 39.20 -36.74 -62.99
C SER A 33 40.31 -36.71 -64.03
N GLN A 34 41.47 -36.20 -63.63
CA GLN A 34 42.66 -36.05 -64.46
C GLN A 34 43.64 -37.20 -64.25
N CYS A 35 44.35 -37.62 -65.30
CA CYS A 35 45.36 -38.67 -65.22
C CYS A 35 46.66 -38.20 -64.56
N ILE A 36 47.21 -37.09 -65.04
CA ILE A 36 48.46 -36.46 -64.59
C ILE A 36 48.22 -34.94 -64.59
N GLY A 37 48.63 -34.25 -63.53
CA GLY A 37 48.37 -32.82 -63.36
C GLY A 37 49.61 -31.92 -63.37
N ASP A 38 50.82 -32.46 -63.43
CA ASP A 38 52.09 -31.72 -63.25
C ASP A 38 52.76 -31.28 -64.56
N ASP A 39 52.11 -31.48 -65.71
CA ASP A 39 52.58 -30.97 -66.99
C ASP A 39 51.84 -29.69 -67.42
N ALA A 40 52.58 -28.79 -68.08
CA ALA A 40 52.10 -27.46 -68.47
C ALA A 40 50.83 -27.49 -69.35
N TRP A 41 50.63 -28.57 -70.12
CA TRP A 41 49.46 -28.71 -70.97
C TRP A 41 48.20 -28.98 -70.14
N ARG A 42 48.31 -29.85 -69.12
CA ARG A 42 47.21 -30.17 -68.21
C ARG A 42 46.89 -29.04 -67.24
N GLU A 43 47.89 -28.30 -66.79
CA GLU A 43 47.68 -27.05 -66.04
C GLU A 43 46.91 -26.04 -66.88
N THR A 44 47.32 -25.82 -68.13
CA THR A 44 46.61 -24.92 -69.05
C THR A 44 45.16 -25.37 -69.29
N MET A 45 44.92 -26.68 -69.43
CA MET A 45 43.58 -27.25 -69.56
C MET A 45 42.71 -26.93 -68.34
N LEU A 46 43.25 -27.11 -67.13
CA LEU A 46 42.54 -26.84 -65.89
C LEU A 46 42.22 -25.36 -65.72
N ASP A 47 43.15 -24.48 -66.09
CA ASP A 47 42.96 -23.04 -66.03
C ASP A 47 41.91 -22.55 -67.04
N GLU A 48 41.89 -23.11 -68.25
CA GLU A 48 40.80 -22.88 -69.21
C GLU A 48 39.44 -23.31 -68.66
N MET A 49 39.36 -24.48 -68.02
CA MET A 49 38.12 -24.95 -67.39
C MET A 49 37.64 -23.98 -66.31
N ARG A 50 38.55 -23.59 -65.39
CA ARG A 50 38.24 -22.63 -64.31
C ARG A 50 37.79 -21.28 -64.88
N ARG A 51 38.43 -20.82 -65.95
CA ARG A 51 38.09 -19.58 -66.65
C ARG A 51 36.66 -19.64 -67.19
N GLU A 52 36.30 -20.70 -67.92
CA GLU A 52 34.95 -20.86 -68.45
C GLU A 52 33.91 -21.03 -67.32
N LEU A 53 34.26 -21.72 -66.23
CA LEU A 53 33.41 -21.86 -65.04
C LEU A 53 33.16 -20.53 -64.31
N SER A 54 34.02 -19.53 -64.46
CA SER A 54 33.79 -18.20 -63.86
C SER A 54 32.52 -17.51 -64.41
N PHE A 55 32.06 -17.90 -65.60
CA PHE A 55 30.78 -17.47 -66.18
C PHE A 55 29.56 -18.22 -65.61
N TYR A 56 29.78 -19.29 -64.83
CA TYR A 56 28.75 -20.15 -64.26
C TYR A 56 28.93 -20.29 -62.74
N PRO A 57 28.66 -19.23 -61.95
CA PRO A 57 28.95 -19.20 -60.51
C PRO A 57 28.12 -20.19 -59.67
N ASP A 58 27.06 -20.76 -60.25
CA ASP A 58 26.18 -21.75 -59.62
C ASP A 58 26.69 -23.20 -59.78
N ILE A 59 27.91 -23.39 -60.29
CA ILE A 59 28.53 -24.70 -60.46
C ILE A 59 29.60 -24.93 -59.40
N GLU A 60 29.53 -26.08 -58.73
CA GLU A 60 30.62 -26.59 -57.92
C GLU A 60 31.55 -27.44 -58.80
N PHE A 61 32.84 -27.11 -58.82
CA PHE A 61 33.83 -27.83 -59.61
C PHE A 61 34.81 -28.60 -58.74
N VAL A 62 34.86 -29.92 -58.91
CA VAL A 62 35.66 -30.83 -58.09
C VAL A 62 36.77 -31.46 -58.93
N TYR A 63 38.02 -31.06 -58.68
CA TYR A 63 39.20 -31.59 -59.37
C TYR A 63 39.86 -32.74 -58.59
N ARG A 64 40.31 -33.78 -59.30
CA ARG A 64 41.12 -34.89 -58.78
C ARG A 64 42.25 -35.23 -59.74
N ASP A 65 43.46 -35.37 -59.20
CA ASP A 65 44.67 -35.76 -59.95
C ASP A 65 45.14 -37.16 -59.52
N ALA A 66 45.26 -38.06 -60.50
CA ALA A 66 45.71 -39.43 -60.29
C ALA A 66 47.23 -39.60 -60.30
N GLY A 67 48.02 -38.62 -60.74
CA GLY A 67 49.49 -38.72 -60.78
C GLY A 67 50.02 -39.92 -61.58
N GLY A 68 49.34 -40.28 -62.66
CA GLY A 68 49.71 -41.38 -63.56
C GLY A 68 49.31 -42.78 -63.10
N ASP A 69 48.60 -42.91 -61.97
CA ASP A 69 48.21 -44.21 -61.39
C ASP A 69 46.75 -44.56 -61.72
N ASN A 70 46.56 -45.65 -62.47
CA ASN A 70 45.23 -46.17 -62.85
C ASN A 70 44.36 -46.54 -61.63
N GLN A 71 44.93 -47.19 -60.61
CA GLN A 71 44.17 -47.62 -59.42
C GLN A 71 43.72 -46.41 -58.60
N LYS A 72 44.60 -45.42 -58.45
CA LYS A 72 44.28 -44.15 -57.80
C LYS A 72 43.17 -43.42 -58.56
N GLN A 73 43.23 -43.36 -59.89
CA GLN A 73 42.18 -42.72 -60.69
C GLN A 73 40.83 -43.44 -60.54
N ILE A 74 40.81 -44.78 -60.57
CA ILE A 74 39.58 -45.57 -60.34
C ILE A 74 39.00 -45.27 -58.96
N GLN A 75 39.84 -45.22 -57.93
CA GLN A 75 39.42 -44.96 -56.55
C GLN A 75 38.83 -43.56 -56.41
N GLN A 76 39.47 -42.54 -56.99
CA GLN A 76 38.98 -41.17 -57.00
C GLN A 76 37.62 -41.06 -57.70
N ILE A 77 37.42 -41.73 -58.84
CA ILE A 77 36.11 -41.73 -59.52
C ILE A 77 35.05 -42.39 -58.64
N LYS A 78 35.35 -43.47 -57.92
CA LYS A 78 34.40 -44.08 -56.96
C LYS A 78 34.02 -43.12 -55.84
N GLU A 79 34.98 -42.41 -55.25
CA GLU A 79 34.73 -41.41 -54.22
C GLU A 79 33.86 -40.26 -54.74
N LEU A 80 34.09 -39.81 -55.98
CA LEU A 80 33.26 -38.79 -56.61
C LEU A 80 31.81 -39.25 -56.81
N LEU A 81 31.58 -40.54 -57.11
CA LEU A 81 30.23 -41.10 -57.20
C LEU A 81 29.51 -41.13 -55.84
N GLU A 82 30.23 -41.22 -54.73
CA GLU A 82 29.66 -41.11 -53.38
C GLU A 82 29.26 -39.66 -53.03
N GLN A 83 29.84 -38.67 -53.72
CA GLN A 83 29.57 -37.24 -53.52
C GLN A 83 28.38 -36.70 -54.33
N ASN A 84 27.58 -37.56 -54.98
CA ASN A 84 26.41 -37.18 -55.81
C ASN A 84 26.73 -36.14 -56.90
N ILE A 85 27.79 -36.37 -57.67
CA ILE A 85 28.13 -35.52 -58.82
C ILE A 85 27.04 -35.57 -59.90
N ASP A 86 26.80 -34.44 -60.57
CA ASP A 86 25.84 -34.35 -61.67
C ASP A 86 26.46 -34.67 -63.03
N LEU A 87 27.77 -34.50 -63.19
CA LEU A 87 28.50 -34.80 -64.41
C LEU A 87 29.97 -35.14 -64.12
N LEU A 88 30.49 -36.13 -64.84
CA LEU A 88 31.91 -36.51 -64.79
C LEU A 88 32.62 -36.10 -66.09
N ILE A 89 33.67 -35.31 -65.96
CA ILE A 89 34.70 -35.11 -66.98
C ILE A 89 35.88 -36.02 -66.61
N VAL A 90 36.39 -36.80 -67.56
CA VAL A 90 37.51 -37.72 -67.30
C VAL A 90 38.53 -37.69 -68.43
N SER A 91 39.81 -37.60 -68.06
CA SER A 91 40.95 -37.86 -68.93
C SER A 91 41.58 -39.19 -68.50
N PRO A 92 41.27 -40.31 -69.16
CA PRO A 92 41.76 -41.63 -68.76
C PRO A 92 43.27 -41.72 -68.85
N ASN A 93 43.95 -42.20 -67.80
CA ASN A 93 45.39 -42.47 -67.86
C ASN A 93 45.71 -43.53 -68.93
N GLU A 94 44.98 -44.64 -68.93
CA GLU A 94 45.01 -45.66 -69.98
C GLU A 94 43.58 -46.05 -70.41
N ALA A 95 43.40 -46.42 -71.68
CA ALA A 95 42.08 -46.70 -72.24
C ALA A 95 41.42 -47.94 -71.58
N GLU A 96 42.11 -49.08 -71.53
CA GLU A 96 41.53 -50.33 -71.03
C GLU A 96 41.25 -50.32 -69.50
N PRO A 97 42.18 -49.92 -68.62
CA PRO A 97 41.98 -50.02 -67.16
C PRO A 97 40.85 -49.13 -66.63
N LEU A 98 40.61 -47.97 -67.24
CA LEU A 98 39.56 -47.05 -66.81
C LEU A 98 38.19 -47.31 -67.47
N THR A 99 38.13 -48.13 -68.53
CA THR A 99 36.85 -48.40 -69.22
C THR A 99 35.76 -48.93 -68.27
N PRO A 100 36.00 -49.93 -67.39
CA PRO A 100 34.94 -50.46 -66.52
C PRO A 100 34.35 -49.45 -65.53
N ILE A 101 35.17 -48.55 -64.99
CA ILE A 101 34.68 -47.54 -64.03
C ILE A 101 33.93 -46.43 -64.74
N VAL A 102 34.38 -46.01 -65.92
CA VAL A 102 33.69 -45.01 -66.75
C VAL A 102 32.33 -45.54 -67.23
N ASP A 103 32.29 -46.79 -67.70
CA ASP A 103 31.05 -47.45 -68.09
C ASP A 103 30.06 -47.52 -66.91
N SER A 104 30.55 -47.81 -65.69
CA SER A 104 29.74 -47.83 -64.47
C SER A 104 29.09 -46.48 -64.17
N VAL A 105 29.82 -45.37 -64.37
CA VAL A 105 29.27 -44.01 -64.21
C VAL A 105 28.15 -43.75 -65.22
N PHE A 106 28.39 -44.10 -66.49
CA PHE A 106 27.42 -43.91 -67.57
C PHE A 106 26.13 -44.72 -67.30
N HIS A 107 26.22 -45.98 -66.87
CA HIS A 107 25.06 -46.82 -66.54
C HIS A 107 24.27 -46.33 -65.33
N LYS A 108 24.87 -45.52 -64.44
CA LYS A 108 24.17 -44.83 -63.34
C LYS A 108 23.41 -43.58 -63.80
N ASN A 109 23.32 -43.31 -65.10
CA ASN A 109 22.72 -42.12 -65.71
C ASN A 109 23.42 -40.81 -65.33
N ILE A 110 24.69 -40.85 -64.92
CA ILE A 110 25.51 -39.66 -64.74
C ILE A 110 26.21 -39.41 -66.09
N PRO A 111 26.01 -38.25 -66.73
CA PRO A 111 26.68 -37.95 -67.98
C PRO A 111 28.20 -37.94 -67.85
N VAL A 112 28.88 -38.52 -68.84
CA VAL A 112 30.34 -38.59 -68.91
C VAL A 112 30.85 -37.85 -70.13
N ILE A 113 31.80 -36.95 -69.92
CA ILE A 113 32.61 -36.33 -70.97
C ILE A 113 34.02 -36.88 -70.86
N VAL A 114 34.53 -37.43 -71.97
CA VAL A 114 35.89 -37.95 -72.05
C VAL A 114 36.77 -36.92 -72.76
N THR A 115 37.95 -36.61 -72.21
CA THR A 115 38.85 -35.60 -72.77
C THR A 115 40.22 -36.16 -73.10
N ASP A 116 40.85 -35.66 -74.17
CA ASP A 116 42.18 -36.07 -74.66
C ASP A 116 42.24 -37.56 -75.09
N ARG A 117 42.22 -38.50 -74.15
CA ARG A 117 42.28 -39.95 -74.41
C ARG A 117 40.91 -40.60 -74.38
N LYS A 118 40.58 -41.45 -75.36
CA LYS A 118 39.31 -42.19 -75.43
C LYS A 118 39.31 -43.45 -74.56
N THR A 119 38.13 -43.90 -74.14
CA THR A 119 37.91 -45.25 -73.57
C THR A 119 37.64 -46.27 -74.68
N SER A 120 37.78 -47.56 -74.39
CA SER A 120 37.65 -48.64 -75.37
C SER A 120 36.19 -49.03 -75.69
N SER A 121 35.23 -48.72 -74.80
CA SER A 121 33.81 -49.12 -74.92
C SER A 121 32.94 -48.15 -75.76
N GLY A 122 33.35 -46.89 -75.86
CA GLY A 122 32.53 -45.82 -76.46
C GLY A 122 31.34 -45.35 -75.61
N LEU A 123 31.19 -45.84 -74.37
CA LEU A 123 30.08 -45.50 -73.46
C LEU A 123 30.34 -44.20 -72.70
N TYR A 124 30.15 -43.08 -73.40
CA TYR A 124 30.18 -41.72 -72.85
C TYR A 124 29.26 -40.81 -73.67
N ASN A 125 28.92 -39.64 -73.13
CA ASN A 125 28.01 -38.68 -73.75
C ASN A 125 28.73 -37.83 -74.81
N ALA A 126 29.91 -37.32 -74.46
CA ALA A 126 30.71 -36.52 -75.39
C ALA A 126 32.21 -36.79 -75.25
N TYR A 127 32.93 -36.61 -76.34
CA TYR A 127 34.38 -36.58 -76.41
C TYR A 127 34.85 -35.17 -76.78
N VAL A 128 35.90 -34.69 -76.12
CA VAL A 128 36.57 -33.43 -76.43
C VAL A 128 38.06 -33.69 -76.54
N GLY A 129 38.64 -33.47 -77.72
CA GLY A 129 40.05 -33.71 -77.92
C GLY A 129 40.52 -33.28 -79.30
N ALA A 130 41.82 -33.29 -79.50
CA ALA A 130 42.43 -32.90 -80.75
C ALA A 130 42.70 -34.11 -81.65
N ASP A 131 42.75 -33.87 -82.96
CA ASP A 131 43.04 -34.88 -83.96
C ASP A 131 44.56 -34.97 -84.22
N ASN A 132 45.21 -35.94 -83.56
CA ASN A 132 46.66 -36.15 -83.67
C ASN A 132 47.10 -36.50 -85.10
N LEU A 133 46.25 -37.15 -85.89
CA LEU A 133 46.52 -37.45 -87.30
C LEU A 133 46.52 -36.15 -88.12
N ALA A 134 45.53 -35.28 -87.91
CA ALA A 134 45.46 -33.99 -88.58
C ALA A 134 46.65 -33.07 -88.21
N ILE A 135 47.10 -33.10 -86.95
CA ILE A 135 48.28 -32.34 -86.48
C ILE A 135 49.55 -32.83 -87.16
N GLY A 136 49.77 -34.16 -87.20
CA GLY A 136 50.90 -34.74 -87.92
C GLY A 136 50.91 -34.34 -89.39
N LYS A 137 49.74 -34.40 -90.03
CA LYS A 137 49.57 -33.99 -91.43
C LYS A 137 49.85 -32.52 -91.66
N LEU A 138 49.38 -31.65 -90.77
CA LEU A 138 49.63 -30.20 -90.83
C LEU A 138 51.13 -29.90 -90.66
N ALA A 139 51.79 -30.58 -89.71
CA ALA A 139 53.23 -30.46 -89.52
C ALA A 139 54.00 -30.86 -90.78
N GLY A 140 53.65 -31.98 -91.40
CA GLY A 140 54.27 -32.41 -92.66
C GLY A 140 54.04 -31.44 -93.81
N GLN A 141 52.83 -30.92 -93.98
CA GLN A 141 52.53 -29.91 -95.01
C GLN A 141 53.34 -28.63 -94.80
N PHE A 142 53.45 -28.17 -93.55
CA PHE A 142 54.25 -26.99 -93.20
C PHE A 142 55.75 -27.22 -93.45
N ILE A 143 56.27 -28.39 -93.08
CA ILE A 143 57.66 -28.79 -93.32
C ILE A 143 57.99 -28.83 -94.81
N VAL A 144 57.14 -29.46 -95.63
CA VAL A 144 57.30 -29.50 -97.10
C VAL A 144 57.36 -28.09 -97.67
N HIS A 145 56.49 -27.20 -97.20
CA HIS A 145 56.50 -25.79 -97.60
C HIS A 145 57.78 -25.07 -97.15
N ALA A 146 58.21 -25.25 -95.90
CA ALA A 146 59.41 -24.62 -95.33
C ALA A 146 60.73 -25.07 -95.99
N LEU A 147 60.73 -26.25 -96.63
CA LEU A 147 61.85 -26.81 -97.39
C LEU A 147 61.74 -26.56 -98.91
N ASN A 148 60.77 -25.77 -99.38
CA ASN A 148 60.49 -25.58 -100.81
C ASN A 148 60.30 -26.92 -101.57
N GLY A 149 59.80 -27.94 -100.88
CA GLY A 149 59.53 -29.26 -101.44
C GLY A 149 60.68 -30.26 -101.41
N GLN A 150 61.91 -29.94 -101.00
CA GLN A 150 63.03 -30.90 -101.01
C GLN A 150 63.91 -30.81 -99.75
N GLY A 151 64.24 -31.95 -99.13
CA GLY A 151 65.16 -32.00 -97.98
C GLY A 151 65.06 -33.27 -97.14
N GLN A 152 65.83 -33.34 -96.05
CA GLN A 152 65.75 -34.39 -95.04
C GLN A 152 65.21 -33.85 -93.72
N ILE A 153 64.43 -34.67 -93.02
CA ILE A 153 63.89 -34.31 -91.70
C ILE A 153 64.24 -35.33 -90.64
N GLY A 154 64.49 -34.84 -89.42
CA GLY A 154 64.57 -35.66 -88.21
C GLY A 154 63.27 -35.58 -87.43
N ILE A 155 62.86 -36.68 -86.80
CA ILE A 155 61.75 -36.67 -85.85
C ILE A 155 62.19 -37.13 -84.47
N VAL A 156 61.67 -36.47 -83.45
CA VAL A 156 61.77 -36.88 -82.05
C VAL A 156 60.37 -37.24 -81.57
N THR A 157 60.12 -38.55 -81.49
CA THR A 157 58.83 -39.13 -81.16
C THR A 157 58.66 -39.31 -79.66
N GLY A 158 57.40 -39.30 -79.19
CA GLY A 158 57.08 -39.65 -77.81
C GLY A 158 57.04 -41.16 -77.57
N LEU A 159 56.59 -41.56 -76.38
CA LEU A 159 56.58 -42.95 -75.91
C LEU A 159 55.95 -43.91 -76.94
N LYS A 160 56.69 -44.99 -77.27
CA LYS A 160 56.29 -45.99 -78.26
C LYS A 160 55.01 -46.70 -77.84
N GLY A 161 54.07 -46.83 -78.78
CA GLY A 161 52.78 -47.49 -78.55
C GLY A 161 51.65 -46.55 -78.12
N THR A 162 51.93 -45.28 -77.83
CA THR A 162 50.89 -44.29 -77.54
C THR A 162 50.16 -43.85 -78.80
N SER A 163 48.83 -43.70 -78.73
CA SER A 163 48.00 -43.30 -79.88
C SER A 163 48.45 -41.96 -80.47
N ALA A 164 48.78 -40.98 -79.62
CA ALA A 164 49.26 -39.68 -80.06
C ALA A 164 50.56 -39.75 -80.89
N SER A 165 51.55 -40.56 -80.46
CA SER A 165 52.80 -40.73 -81.21
C SER A 165 52.57 -41.44 -82.55
N ILE A 166 51.75 -42.50 -82.55
CA ILE A 166 51.42 -43.26 -83.77
C ILE A 166 50.67 -42.39 -84.78
N GLU A 167 49.64 -41.66 -84.34
CA GLU A 167 48.79 -40.84 -85.20
C GLU A 167 49.54 -39.62 -85.75
N ARG A 168 50.33 -38.91 -84.92
CA ARG A 168 51.18 -37.80 -85.37
C ARG A 168 52.18 -38.26 -86.43
N LYS A 169 52.84 -39.40 -86.19
CA LYS A 169 53.79 -39.98 -87.15
C LYS A 169 53.10 -40.37 -88.45
N LYS A 170 51.95 -41.04 -88.36
CA LYS A 170 51.19 -41.46 -89.55
C LYS A 170 50.77 -40.25 -90.40
N GLY A 171 50.20 -39.21 -89.77
CA GLY A 171 49.78 -38.01 -90.48
C GLY A 171 50.95 -37.28 -91.13
N LEU A 172 52.10 -37.23 -90.43
CA LEU A 172 53.33 -36.67 -90.97
C LEU A 172 53.79 -37.43 -92.23
N LEU A 173 53.88 -38.77 -92.15
CA LEU A 173 54.29 -39.59 -93.29
C LEU A 173 53.33 -39.44 -94.48
N ASP A 174 52.02 -39.44 -94.24
CA ASP A 174 51.01 -39.23 -95.28
C ASP A 174 51.23 -37.91 -96.05
N ALA A 175 51.66 -36.84 -95.36
CA ALA A 175 51.97 -35.55 -95.96
C ALA A 175 53.30 -35.53 -96.73
N LEU A 176 54.33 -36.22 -96.22
CA LEU A 176 55.64 -36.31 -96.88
C LEU A 176 55.59 -37.19 -98.13
N ASP A 177 54.91 -38.33 -98.06
CA ASP A 177 54.70 -39.25 -99.18
C ASP A 177 53.95 -38.57 -100.33
N SER A 178 53.03 -37.66 -100.01
CA SER A 178 52.31 -36.84 -101.00
C SER A 178 53.22 -35.87 -101.77
N ALA A 179 54.35 -35.45 -101.18
CA ALA A 179 55.33 -34.56 -101.83
C ALA A 179 56.40 -35.34 -102.61
N GLY A 180 56.85 -36.49 -102.09
CA GLY A 180 57.76 -37.42 -102.77
C GLY A 180 59.25 -37.04 -102.77
N THR A 181 59.58 -35.80 -102.41
CA THR A 181 60.95 -35.23 -102.46
C THR A 181 61.52 -34.80 -101.10
N VAL A 182 60.75 -34.97 -100.02
CA VAL A 182 61.21 -34.79 -98.63
C VAL A 182 61.24 -36.15 -97.95
N HIS A 183 62.36 -36.51 -97.32
CA HIS A 183 62.55 -37.84 -96.72
C HIS A 183 62.82 -37.76 -95.22
N LEU A 184 62.33 -38.77 -94.49
CA LEU A 184 62.64 -38.95 -93.07
C LEU A 184 64.05 -39.55 -92.94
N GLY A 185 64.99 -38.79 -92.38
CA GLY A 185 66.39 -39.20 -92.23
C GLY A 185 66.68 -39.93 -90.92
N VAL A 186 66.23 -39.37 -89.79
CA VAL A 186 66.43 -39.96 -88.46
C VAL A 186 65.16 -39.93 -87.63
N GLU A 187 64.93 -41.01 -86.88
CA GLU A 187 63.87 -41.12 -85.89
C GLU A 187 64.48 -41.43 -84.53
N ILE A 188 64.27 -40.51 -83.59
CA ILE A 188 64.70 -40.65 -82.19
C ILE A 188 63.46 -40.83 -81.34
N GLN A 189 63.51 -41.78 -80.42
CA GLN A 189 62.44 -42.00 -79.45
C GLN A 189 62.81 -41.36 -78.11
N SER A 190 61.88 -40.61 -77.55
CA SER A 190 61.90 -40.14 -76.16
C SER A 190 60.53 -40.30 -75.52
N ASP A 191 60.37 -39.88 -74.26
CA ASP A 191 59.20 -40.23 -73.46
C ASP A 191 58.31 -39.01 -73.17
N TRP A 192 58.14 -38.12 -74.15
CA TRP A 192 57.42 -36.82 -74.02
C TRP A 192 58.11 -35.78 -73.12
N GLU A 193 59.21 -36.14 -72.47
CA GLU A 193 59.93 -35.29 -71.52
C GLU A 193 61.12 -34.55 -72.14
N ARG A 194 61.36 -33.32 -71.66
CA ARG A 194 62.50 -32.49 -72.05
C ARG A 194 63.85 -33.15 -71.78
N ASN A 195 64.03 -33.73 -70.60
CA ASN A 195 65.31 -34.29 -70.16
C ASN A 195 65.69 -35.53 -70.95
N THR A 196 64.72 -36.40 -71.23
CA THR A 196 64.94 -37.61 -72.04
C THR A 196 65.24 -37.23 -73.50
N ALA A 197 64.50 -36.28 -74.07
CA ALA A 197 64.79 -35.76 -75.40
C ALA A 197 66.18 -35.12 -75.51
N TYR A 198 66.60 -34.33 -74.53
CA TYR A 198 67.96 -33.77 -74.47
C TYR A 198 69.03 -34.87 -74.47
N ALA A 199 68.90 -35.89 -73.61
CA ALA A 199 69.86 -36.99 -73.52
C ALA A 199 69.94 -37.79 -74.84
N GLN A 200 68.79 -38.09 -75.44
CA GLN A 200 68.71 -38.82 -76.70
C GLN A 200 69.21 -38.00 -77.90
N ALA A 201 68.92 -36.70 -77.94
CA ALA A 201 69.42 -35.79 -78.96
C ALA A 201 70.95 -35.65 -78.90
N LYS A 202 71.52 -35.59 -77.68
CA LYS A 202 72.97 -35.54 -77.48
C LYS A 202 73.67 -36.81 -77.95
N GLN A 203 73.05 -37.98 -77.78
CA GLN A 203 73.59 -39.26 -78.26
C GLN A 203 73.58 -39.38 -79.78
N HIS A 204 72.59 -38.78 -80.46
CA HIS A 204 72.42 -38.85 -81.92
C HIS A 204 72.72 -37.51 -82.61
N ILE A 205 73.57 -36.68 -81.99
CA ILE A 205 73.77 -35.30 -82.42
C ILE A 205 74.29 -35.18 -83.86
N GLU A 206 75.20 -36.07 -84.28
CA GLU A 206 75.74 -36.10 -85.65
C GLU A 206 74.62 -36.34 -86.67
N GLN A 207 73.69 -37.26 -86.39
CA GLN A 207 72.56 -37.57 -87.26
C GLN A 207 71.53 -36.43 -87.32
N LEU A 208 71.33 -35.71 -86.21
CA LEU A 208 70.45 -34.53 -86.14
C LEU A 208 71.04 -33.33 -86.90
N LEU A 209 72.37 -33.18 -86.90
CA LEU A 209 73.05 -32.12 -87.65
C LEU A 209 72.92 -32.31 -89.17
N GLU A 210 72.70 -33.53 -89.67
CA GLU A 210 72.46 -33.79 -91.11
C GLU A 210 71.06 -33.43 -91.61
N GLN A 211 70.09 -33.24 -90.71
CA GLN A 211 68.68 -32.99 -91.08
C GLN A 211 68.40 -31.52 -91.35
N ASP A 212 67.62 -31.15 -92.37
CA ASP A 212 67.30 -29.75 -92.63
C ASP A 212 66.34 -29.15 -91.59
N ILE A 213 65.37 -29.95 -91.11
CA ILE A 213 64.39 -29.59 -90.07
C ILE A 213 64.25 -30.76 -89.09
N ILE A 214 64.07 -30.44 -87.80
CA ILE A 214 63.77 -31.44 -86.76
C ILE A 214 62.37 -31.18 -86.21
N LEU A 215 61.50 -32.18 -86.24
CA LEU A 215 60.17 -32.13 -85.63
C LEU A 215 60.16 -32.93 -84.34
N ALA A 216 59.94 -32.26 -83.22
CA ALA A 216 59.65 -32.92 -81.95
C ALA A 216 58.14 -33.02 -81.74
N PHE A 217 57.67 -34.17 -81.25
CA PHE A 217 56.25 -34.40 -81.08
C PHE A 217 55.64 -33.65 -79.90
N ASN A 218 56.40 -32.91 -79.10
CA ASN A 218 55.87 -31.83 -78.28
C ASN A 218 56.91 -30.72 -78.09
N ASP A 219 56.50 -29.58 -77.54
CA ASP A 219 57.39 -28.43 -77.32
C ASP A 219 58.47 -28.73 -76.26
N GLN A 220 58.16 -29.52 -75.22
CA GLN A 220 59.14 -29.88 -74.18
C GLN A 220 60.31 -30.68 -74.75
N MET A 221 60.03 -31.66 -75.61
CA MET A 221 61.06 -32.40 -76.34
C MET A 221 61.79 -31.50 -77.33
N ALA A 222 61.09 -30.56 -77.99
CA ALA A 222 61.72 -29.56 -78.86
C ALA A 222 62.77 -28.74 -78.10
N PHE A 223 62.47 -28.29 -76.89
CA PHE A 223 63.41 -27.55 -76.04
C PHE A 223 64.62 -28.40 -75.63
N GLY A 224 64.42 -29.69 -75.35
CA GLY A 224 65.51 -30.63 -75.09
C GLY A 224 66.45 -30.79 -76.29
N VAL A 225 65.88 -30.88 -77.49
CA VAL A 225 66.62 -30.96 -78.75
C VAL A 225 67.38 -29.66 -79.04
N ILE A 226 66.72 -28.51 -78.89
CA ILE A 226 67.35 -27.19 -79.07
C ILE A 226 68.54 -27.03 -78.13
N GLN A 227 68.39 -27.41 -76.86
CA GLN A 227 69.48 -27.37 -75.89
C GLN A 227 70.67 -28.24 -76.31
N ALA A 228 70.42 -29.45 -76.80
CA ALA A 228 71.48 -30.34 -77.28
C ALA A 228 72.21 -29.78 -78.53
N LEU A 229 71.47 -29.17 -79.45
CA LEU A 229 72.03 -28.53 -80.65
C LEU A 229 72.88 -27.30 -80.30
N GLN A 230 72.40 -26.46 -79.37
CA GLN A 230 73.13 -25.29 -78.88
C GLN A 230 74.46 -25.70 -78.21
N GLU A 231 74.47 -26.76 -77.41
CA GLU A 231 75.71 -27.30 -76.83
C GLU A 231 76.68 -27.86 -77.88
N ALA A 232 76.17 -28.34 -79.01
CA ALA A 232 76.96 -28.82 -80.14
C ALA A 232 77.45 -27.71 -81.08
N GLY A 233 77.13 -26.44 -80.77
CA GLY A 233 77.55 -25.27 -81.55
C GLY A 233 76.61 -24.90 -82.71
N GLU A 234 75.42 -25.50 -82.79
CA GLU A 234 74.43 -25.23 -83.83
C GLU A 234 73.19 -24.54 -83.23
N SER A 235 73.02 -23.24 -83.49
CA SER A 235 71.92 -22.44 -82.95
C SER A 235 70.88 -22.02 -84.01
N HIS A 236 71.10 -22.35 -85.28
CA HIS A 236 70.24 -21.89 -86.39
C HIS A 236 69.38 -23.01 -86.99
N LYS A 237 69.51 -24.24 -86.49
CA LYS A 237 68.68 -25.36 -86.91
C LYS A 237 67.20 -25.08 -86.64
N LYS A 238 66.36 -25.34 -87.64
CA LYS A 238 64.91 -25.19 -87.53
C LYS A 238 64.32 -26.37 -86.76
N VAL A 239 63.95 -26.13 -85.51
CA VAL A 239 63.24 -27.11 -84.68
C VAL A 239 61.76 -26.74 -84.60
N ILE A 240 60.88 -27.69 -84.90
CA ILE A 240 59.43 -27.55 -84.86
C ILE A 240 58.89 -28.38 -83.70
N GLY A 241 58.02 -27.79 -82.90
CA GLY A 241 57.31 -28.47 -81.82
C GLY A 241 55.85 -28.76 -82.13
N ILE A 242 55.15 -29.29 -81.13
CA ILE A 242 53.69 -29.46 -81.11
C ILE A 242 53.27 -29.09 -79.69
N ASP A 243 52.27 -28.24 -79.54
CA ASP A 243 51.51 -27.84 -78.35
C ASP A 243 51.18 -26.35 -78.46
N ALA A 244 52.19 -25.53 -78.70
CA ALA A 244 52.14 -24.08 -78.83
C ALA A 244 51.45 -23.38 -77.64
N LEU A 245 51.69 -23.87 -76.43
CA LEU A 245 51.08 -23.36 -75.21
C LEU A 245 51.51 -21.89 -74.96
N PRO A 246 50.59 -21.05 -74.44
CA PRO A 246 50.93 -19.70 -73.97
C PRO A 246 51.68 -19.74 -72.64
N GLY A 247 52.35 -18.64 -72.28
CA GLY A 247 53.09 -18.50 -71.02
C GLY A 247 54.61 -18.52 -71.19
N GLU A 248 55.31 -18.00 -70.19
CA GLU A 248 56.77 -17.91 -70.19
C GLU A 248 57.40 -19.32 -70.20
N GLY A 249 58.34 -19.55 -71.11
CA GLY A 249 58.99 -20.86 -71.26
C GLY A 249 58.17 -21.94 -71.99
N ASN A 250 56.98 -21.60 -72.50
CA ASN A 250 56.15 -22.48 -73.34
C ASN A 250 56.31 -22.15 -74.84
N GLY A 251 55.81 -23.03 -75.72
CA GLY A 251 56.04 -22.97 -77.15
C GLY A 251 55.72 -21.63 -77.80
N LEU A 252 54.63 -20.96 -77.42
CA LEU A 252 54.26 -19.67 -78.00
C LEU A 252 55.29 -18.58 -77.67
N SER A 253 55.77 -18.52 -76.42
CA SER A 253 56.80 -17.56 -75.99
C SER A 253 58.12 -17.84 -76.70
N GLU A 254 58.51 -19.12 -76.81
CA GLU A 254 59.77 -19.50 -77.44
C GLU A 254 59.79 -19.27 -78.95
N ILE A 255 58.63 -19.29 -79.63
CA ILE A 255 58.52 -18.87 -81.04
C ILE A 255 58.67 -17.35 -81.17
N VAL A 256 58.07 -16.56 -80.27
CA VAL A 256 58.23 -15.10 -80.25
C VAL A 256 59.69 -14.70 -79.98
N ASN A 257 60.37 -15.43 -79.09
CA ASN A 257 61.78 -15.22 -78.76
C ASN A 257 62.73 -15.71 -79.86
N GLY A 258 62.24 -16.44 -80.86
CA GLY A 258 63.03 -17.00 -81.96
C GLY A 258 63.83 -18.26 -81.59
N THR A 259 63.61 -18.84 -80.41
CA THR A 259 64.23 -20.10 -79.97
C THR A 259 63.64 -21.31 -80.69
N LEU A 260 62.32 -21.31 -80.91
CA LEU A 260 61.57 -22.39 -81.60
C LEU A 260 61.09 -21.88 -82.97
N PHE A 261 61.28 -22.66 -84.04
CA PHE A 261 60.97 -22.20 -85.40
C PHE A 261 59.45 -22.11 -85.65
N ALA A 262 58.71 -23.13 -85.22
CA ALA A 262 57.26 -23.18 -85.27
C ALA A 262 56.74 -24.25 -84.29
N SER A 263 55.46 -24.22 -83.97
CA SER A 263 54.78 -25.30 -83.25
C SER A 263 53.36 -25.48 -83.77
N MET A 264 52.86 -26.72 -83.77
CA MET A 264 51.44 -26.98 -84.08
C MET A 264 50.61 -26.80 -82.81
N LEU A 265 49.59 -25.94 -82.84
CA LEU A 265 48.70 -25.76 -81.70
C LEU A 265 47.99 -27.08 -81.36
N TYR A 266 48.25 -27.62 -80.17
CA TYR A 266 47.53 -28.75 -79.58
C TYR A 266 46.54 -28.21 -78.55
N PRO A 267 45.28 -27.94 -78.93
CA PRO A 267 44.33 -27.31 -78.03
C PRO A 267 44.01 -28.21 -76.84
N THR A 268 43.99 -27.63 -75.64
CA THR A 268 43.76 -28.37 -74.40
C THR A 268 42.33 -28.90 -74.26
N GLY A 269 41.37 -28.17 -74.83
CA GLY A 269 39.96 -28.53 -74.81
C GLY A 269 39.24 -28.24 -73.50
N GLY A 270 39.90 -27.61 -72.52
CA GLY A 270 39.31 -27.30 -71.23
C GLY A 270 38.05 -26.44 -71.36
N THR A 271 38.11 -25.38 -72.17
CA THR A 271 36.98 -24.49 -72.44
C THR A 271 35.77 -25.24 -73.04
N GLU A 272 36.00 -26.07 -74.06
CA GLU A 272 34.94 -26.78 -74.77
C GLU A 272 34.34 -27.92 -73.92
N ALA A 273 35.15 -28.54 -73.05
CA ALA A 273 34.67 -29.54 -72.09
C ALA A 273 33.65 -28.94 -71.11
N ILE A 274 33.91 -27.75 -70.56
CA ILE A 274 32.95 -27.06 -69.69
C ILE A 274 31.71 -26.63 -70.46
N ARG A 275 31.84 -26.05 -71.66
CA ARG A 275 30.68 -25.68 -72.49
C ARG A 275 29.79 -26.88 -72.81
N THR A 276 30.39 -28.01 -73.15
CA THR A 276 29.68 -29.26 -73.41
C THR A 276 29.00 -29.76 -72.13
N ALA A 277 29.68 -29.71 -70.98
CA ALA A 277 29.09 -30.07 -69.70
C ALA A 277 27.87 -29.21 -69.37
N MET A 278 27.98 -27.89 -69.55
CA MET A 278 26.86 -26.97 -69.35
C MET A 278 25.71 -27.23 -70.31
N ALA A 279 25.99 -27.52 -71.59
CA ALA A 279 24.95 -27.88 -72.55
C ALA A 279 24.21 -29.16 -72.14
N ILE A 280 24.94 -30.18 -71.66
CA ILE A 280 24.35 -31.44 -71.15
C ILE A 280 23.48 -31.17 -69.91
N LEU A 281 24.01 -30.50 -68.89
CA LEU A 281 23.29 -30.20 -67.65
C LEU A 281 22.04 -29.33 -67.88
N GLN A 282 22.12 -28.37 -68.80
CA GLN A 282 21.01 -27.49 -69.18
C GLN A 282 20.07 -28.11 -70.23
N ARG A 283 20.28 -29.37 -70.62
CA ARG A 283 19.49 -30.08 -71.65
C ARG A 283 19.43 -29.35 -73.00
N LYS A 284 20.50 -28.66 -73.37
CA LYS A 284 20.68 -28.04 -74.69
C LYS A 284 21.27 -29.04 -75.70
N PRO A 285 21.09 -28.82 -77.01
CA PRO A 285 21.77 -29.61 -78.03
C PRO A 285 23.29 -29.51 -77.89
N TYR A 286 24.00 -30.65 -77.97
CA TYR A 286 25.46 -30.73 -77.94
C TYR A 286 25.97 -31.73 -78.99
N LYS A 287 27.24 -31.61 -79.39
CA LYS A 287 27.89 -32.58 -80.28
C LYS A 287 28.54 -33.69 -79.46
N ARG A 288 28.39 -34.94 -79.93
CA ARG A 288 29.04 -36.10 -79.31
C ARG A 288 30.56 -36.04 -79.45
N ASP A 289 31.07 -35.78 -80.65
CA ASP A 289 32.52 -35.70 -80.90
C ASP A 289 32.92 -34.25 -81.20
N ASN A 290 33.65 -33.64 -80.27
CA ASN A 290 34.16 -32.27 -80.38
C ASN A 290 35.65 -32.33 -80.69
N ILE A 291 35.95 -32.51 -81.99
CA ILE A 291 37.32 -32.52 -82.49
C ILE A 291 37.80 -31.07 -82.63
N LEU A 292 38.83 -30.73 -81.87
CA LEU A 292 39.37 -29.37 -81.80
C LEU A 292 40.31 -29.11 -82.98
N GLY A 293 40.20 -27.92 -83.57
CA GLY A 293 41.04 -27.49 -84.68
C GLY A 293 42.48 -27.20 -84.24
N THR A 294 43.43 -27.46 -85.14
CA THR A 294 44.86 -27.13 -84.97
C THR A 294 45.29 -26.08 -86.00
N ILE A 295 46.35 -25.33 -85.71
CA ILE A 295 46.94 -24.32 -86.59
C ILE A 295 48.46 -24.30 -86.38
N VAL A 296 49.21 -23.94 -87.42
CA VAL A 296 50.65 -23.68 -87.30
C VAL A 296 50.87 -22.34 -86.61
N ILE A 297 51.63 -22.33 -85.53
CA ILE A 297 52.14 -21.13 -84.88
C ILE A 297 53.60 -20.95 -85.29
N ASN A 298 53.91 -19.80 -85.89
CA ASN A 298 55.26 -19.44 -86.33
C ASN A 298 55.52 -17.95 -86.03
N GLN A 299 56.70 -17.43 -86.39
CA GLN A 299 57.05 -16.05 -86.10
C GLN A 299 56.09 -15.00 -86.72
N ASP A 300 55.39 -15.35 -87.82
CA ASP A 300 54.45 -14.44 -88.50
C ASP A 300 53.17 -14.19 -87.70
N ASN A 301 52.71 -15.20 -86.93
CA ASN A 301 51.43 -15.12 -86.21
C ASN A 301 51.56 -15.22 -84.68
N ALA A 302 52.70 -15.66 -84.15
CA ALA A 302 52.91 -15.87 -82.71
C ALA A 302 52.75 -14.59 -81.89
N GLY A 303 53.21 -13.44 -82.40
CA GLY A 303 53.02 -12.15 -81.73
C GLY A 303 51.55 -11.77 -81.54
N LEU A 304 50.71 -12.00 -82.56
CA LEU A 304 49.27 -11.77 -82.48
C LEU A 304 48.61 -12.74 -81.48
N MET A 305 48.99 -14.02 -81.53
CA MET A 305 48.46 -15.04 -80.62
C MET A 305 48.84 -14.77 -79.17
N MET A 306 50.06 -14.29 -78.92
CA MET A 306 50.51 -13.89 -77.58
C MET A 306 49.72 -12.67 -77.07
N LEU A 307 49.49 -11.65 -77.91
CA LEU A 307 48.64 -10.52 -77.56
C LEU A 307 47.20 -10.95 -77.23
N GLN A 308 46.63 -11.90 -77.98
CA GLN A 308 45.30 -12.45 -77.68
C GLN A 308 45.29 -13.20 -76.35
N SER A 309 46.30 -14.05 -76.10
CA SER A 309 46.42 -14.79 -74.83
C SER A 309 46.53 -13.84 -73.63
N ASN A 310 47.42 -12.85 -73.71
CA ASN A 310 47.59 -11.84 -72.65
C ASN A 310 46.30 -11.06 -72.42
N LYS A 311 45.57 -10.70 -73.49
CA LYS A 311 44.30 -9.98 -73.37
C LYS A 311 43.23 -10.81 -72.67
N ILE A 312 43.17 -12.12 -72.95
CA ILE A 312 42.24 -13.04 -72.28
C ILE A 312 42.58 -13.15 -70.79
N GLN A 313 43.87 -13.22 -70.44
CA GLN A 313 44.30 -13.25 -69.05
C GLN A 313 43.94 -11.96 -68.29
N GLU A 314 44.20 -10.79 -68.87
CA GLU A 314 43.77 -9.50 -68.29
C GLU A 314 42.24 -9.44 -68.09
N GLN A 315 41.47 -9.88 -69.09
CA GLN A 315 40.00 -9.91 -68.98
C GLN A 315 39.55 -10.84 -67.85
N GLN A 316 40.24 -11.94 -67.61
CA GLN A 316 39.91 -12.84 -66.51
C GLN A 316 40.14 -12.18 -65.14
N GLU A 317 41.28 -11.51 -64.97
CA GLU A 317 41.55 -10.78 -63.73
C GLU A 317 40.49 -9.70 -63.46
N ASP A 318 40.01 -9.03 -64.50
CA ASP A 318 38.92 -8.06 -64.42
C ASP A 318 37.58 -8.71 -64.06
N ILE A 319 37.27 -9.89 -64.62
CA ILE A 319 36.08 -10.67 -64.27
C ILE A 319 36.14 -11.07 -62.80
N ASP A 320 37.27 -11.58 -62.31
CA ASP A 320 37.44 -11.99 -60.92
C ASP A 320 37.28 -10.82 -59.96
N LYS A 321 37.84 -9.64 -60.30
CA LYS A 321 37.63 -8.39 -59.55
C LYS A 321 36.15 -8.00 -59.54
N ARG A 322 35.48 -8.04 -60.69
CA ARG A 322 34.04 -7.72 -60.79
C ARG A 322 33.19 -8.69 -59.97
N GLN A 323 33.50 -9.98 -59.99
CA GLN A 323 32.77 -10.98 -59.22
C GLN A 323 32.90 -10.72 -57.71
N LYS A 324 34.09 -10.38 -57.23
CA LYS A 324 34.30 -9.94 -55.83
C LYS A 324 33.47 -8.71 -55.50
N LEU A 325 33.45 -7.70 -56.39
CA LEU A 325 32.63 -6.49 -56.22
C LEU A 325 31.13 -6.80 -56.22
N ILE A 326 30.65 -7.72 -57.06
CA ILE A 326 29.24 -8.14 -57.09
C ILE A 326 28.87 -8.82 -55.78
N VAL A 327 29.72 -9.69 -55.24
CA VAL A 327 29.49 -10.34 -53.94
C VAL A 327 29.41 -9.30 -52.82
N GLU A 328 30.32 -8.32 -52.80
CA GLU A 328 30.30 -7.23 -51.82
C GLU A 328 29.06 -6.33 -51.98
N GLN A 329 28.70 -5.98 -53.22
CA GLN A 329 27.51 -5.19 -53.52
C GLN A 329 26.23 -5.92 -53.12
N ASN A 330 26.13 -7.24 -53.37
CA ASN A 330 25.00 -8.06 -52.95
C ASN A 330 24.89 -8.11 -51.42
N LYS A 331 26.02 -8.14 -50.71
CA LYS A 331 26.02 -8.03 -49.24
C LYS A 331 25.49 -6.67 -48.77
N ILE A 332 26.01 -5.58 -49.34
CA ILE A 332 25.53 -4.21 -49.03
C ILE A 332 24.04 -4.07 -49.34
N TYR A 333 23.57 -4.58 -50.47
CA TYR A 333 22.16 -4.55 -50.87
C TYR A 333 21.28 -5.30 -49.86
N ARG A 334 21.69 -6.50 -49.41
CA ARG A 334 20.99 -7.26 -48.38
C ARG A 334 20.93 -6.51 -47.04
N ASP A 335 22.02 -5.88 -46.63
CA ASP A 335 22.08 -5.08 -45.40
C ASP A 335 21.16 -3.84 -45.49
N GLN A 336 21.13 -3.17 -46.65
CA GLN A 336 20.20 -2.07 -46.92
C GLN A 336 18.74 -2.51 -46.89
N GLN A 337 18.41 -3.62 -47.55
CA GLN A 337 17.05 -4.17 -47.55
C GLN A 337 16.60 -4.55 -46.13
N THR A 338 17.50 -5.13 -45.34
CA THR A 338 17.22 -5.48 -43.93
C THR A 338 16.97 -4.23 -43.10
N THR A 339 17.81 -3.19 -43.26
CA THR A 339 17.66 -1.91 -42.57
C THR A 339 16.35 -1.21 -42.96
N LEU A 340 16.01 -1.20 -44.25
CA LEU A 340 14.75 -0.66 -44.76
C LEU A 340 13.55 -1.40 -44.16
N ASN A 341 13.58 -2.73 -44.12
CA ASN A 341 12.52 -3.54 -43.51
C ASN A 341 12.36 -3.20 -42.02
N VAL A 342 13.46 -3.06 -41.26
CA VAL A 342 13.40 -2.65 -39.84
C VAL A 342 12.79 -1.25 -39.70
N LEU A 343 13.16 -0.29 -40.56
CA LEU A 343 12.60 1.06 -40.55
C LEU A 343 11.10 1.07 -40.86
N ILE A 344 10.66 0.35 -41.89
CA ILE A 344 9.23 0.24 -42.23
C ILE A 344 8.46 -0.41 -41.09
N THR A 345 8.97 -1.50 -40.52
CA THR A 345 8.31 -2.22 -39.42
C THR A 345 8.20 -1.34 -38.17
N SER A 346 9.26 -0.60 -37.82
CA SER A 346 9.24 0.33 -36.68
C SER A 346 8.31 1.53 -36.90
N LEU A 347 8.23 2.07 -38.13
CA LEU A 347 7.28 3.14 -38.48
C LEU A 347 5.83 2.65 -38.34
N VAL A 348 5.52 1.46 -38.85
CA VAL A 348 4.18 0.87 -38.74
C VAL A 348 3.81 0.65 -37.27
N LEU A 349 4.73 0.13 -36.45
CA LEU A 349 4.51 -0.01 -35.00
C LEU A 349 4.26 1.34 -34.33
N ALA A 350 5.04 2.37 -34.66
CA ALA A 350 4.86 3.71 -34.11
C ALA A 350 3.47 4.29 -34.45
N VAL A 351 2.98 4.10 -35.69
CA VAL A 351 1.63 4.52 -36.09
C VAL A 351 0.54 3.75 -35.34
N VAL A 352 0.69 2.43 -35.19
CA VAL A 352 -0.27 1.58 -34.44
C VAL A 352 -0.31 1.98 -32.96
N PHE A 353 0.86 2.14 -32.30
CA PHE A 353 0.92 2.59 -30.91
C PHE A 353 0.41 4.02 -30.73
N GLY A 354 0.68 4.91 -31.69
CA GLY A 354 0.11 6.25 -31.72
C GLY A 354 -1.43 6.21 -31.78
N GLY A 355 -2.00 5.39 -32.67
CA GLY A 355 -3.45 5.19 -32.77
C GLY A 355 -4.08 4.62 -31.49
N ILE A 356 -3.45 3.60 -30.89
CA ILE A 356 -3.89 3.03 -29.59
C ILE A 356 -3.83 4.11 -28.49
N SER A 357 -2.75 4.89 -28.45
CA SER A 357 -2.57 5.95 -27.45
C SER A 357 -3.67 7.00 -27.55
N VAL A 358 -4.04 7.43 -28.76
CA VAL A 358 -5.16 8.36 -28.97
C VAL A 358 -6.49 7.78 -28.48
N ILE A 359 -6.77 6.50 -28.76
CA ILE A 359 -7.98 5.83 -28.28
C ILE A 359 -8.00 5.75 -26.75
N VAL A 360 -6.88 5.39 -26.13
CA VAL A 360 -6.74 5.29 -24.67
C VAL A 360 -6.89 6.66 -24.02
N ILE A 361 -6.25 7.70 -24.57
CA ILE A 361 -6.38 9.08 -24.08
C ILE A 361 -7.84 9.54 -24.16
N LYS A 362 -8.52 9.30 -25.29
CA LYS A 362 -9.94 9.66 -25.44
C LYS A 362 -10.82 8.90 -24.43
N SER A 363 -10.60 7.59 -24.27
CA SER A 363 -11.35 6.78 -23.31
C SER A 363 -11.09 7.21 -21.86
N ASN A 364 -9.84 7.53 -21.51
CA ASN A 364 -9.48 8.04 -20.18
C ASN A 364 -10.09 9.41 -19.93
N TRP A 365 -10.11 10.29 -20.93
CA TRP A 365 -10.77 11.60 -20.81
C TRP A 365 -12.28 11.46 -20.55
N GLU A 366 -12.96 10.58 -21.28
CA GLU A 366 -14.38 10.28 -21.06
C GLU A 366 -14.62 9.68 -19.65
N LYS A 367 -13.78 8.74 -19.22
CA LYS A 367 -13.84 8.16 -17.87
C LYS A 367 -13.58 9.19 -16.78
N ASN A 368 -12.56 10.04 -16.93
CA ASN A 368 -12.25 11.09 -15.97
C ASN A 368 -13.40 12.09 -15.86
N LYS A 369 -14.01 12.47 -16.99
CA LYS A 369 -15.19 13.35 -16.98
C LYS A 369 -16.40 12.70 -16.30
N HIS A 370 -16.59 11.39 -16.48
CA HIS A 370 -17.64 10.66 -15.77
C HIS A 370 -17.34 10.55 -14.27
N LEU A 371 -16.09 10.28 -13.90
CA LEU A 371 -15.63 10.22 -12.51
C LEU A 371 -15.74 11.58 -11.82
N GLU A 372 -15.43 12.68 -12.50
CA GLU A 372 -15.62 14.04 -11.98
C GLU A 372 -17.10 14.29 -11.64
N LYS A 373 -18.02 13.95 -12.55
CA LYS A 373 -19.46 14.05 -12.29
C LYS A 373 -19.90 13.17 -11.11
N GLN A 374 -19.42 11.93 -11.05
CA GLN A 374 -19.73 11.03 -9.93
C GLN A 374 -19.17 11.55 -8.61
N ASN A 375 -17.95 12.12 -8.61
CA ASN A 375 -17.35 12.71 -7.42
C ASN A 375 -18.12 13.95 -6.97
N GLU A 376 -18.57 14.80 -7.90
CA GLU A 376 -19.44 15.95 -7.58
C GLU A 376 -20.79 15.49 -7.00
N GLU A 377 -21.42 14.47 -7.58
CA GLU A 377 -22.65 13.88 -7.06
C GLU A 377 -22.45 13.27 -5.66
N ILE A 378 -21.38 12.51 -5.46
CA ILE A 378 -21.03 11.91 -4.16
C ILE A 378 -20.75 12.99 -3.13
N LEU A 379 -20.00 14.04 -3.47
CA LEU A 379 -19.73 15.16 -2.57
C LEU A 379 -21.02 15.89 -2.19
N SER A 380 -21.93 16.09 -3.14
CA SER A 380 -23.24 16.68 -2.87
C SER A 380 -24.09 15.80 -1.96
N GLN A 381 -24.13 14.49 -2.20
CA GLN A 381 -24.83 13.53 -1.33
C GLN A 381 -24.22 13.47 0.06
N GLN A 382 -22.90 13.46 0.19
CA GLN A 382 -22.21 13.50 1.48
C GLN A 382 -22.52 14.78 2.24
N GLN A 383 -22.49 15.94 1.58
CA GLN A 383 -22.89 17.21 2.19
C GLN A 383 -24.34 17.18 2.66
N GLN A 384 -25.26 16.66 1.85
CA GLN A 384 -26.67 16.50 2.24
C GLN A 384 -26.85 15.56 3.43
N ILE A 385 -26.11 14.44 3.48
CA ILE A 385 -26.16 13.50 4.60
C ILE A 385 -25.63 14.16 5.87
N VAL A 386 -24.51 14.89 5.78
CA VAL A 386 -23.94 15.62 6.94
C VAL A 386 -24.92 16.69 7.43
N GLU A 387 -25.54 17.43 6.52
CA GLU A 387 -26.52 18.46 6.86
C GLU A 387 -27.80 17.86 7.47
N MET A 388 -28.32 16.77 6.90
CA MET A 388 -29.48 16.05 7.41
C MET A 388 -29.20 15.45 8.80
N ASN A 389 -28.03 14.84 9.00
CA ASN A 389 -27.62 14.33 10.31
C ASN A 389 -27.49 15.45 11.32
N HIS A 390 -26.93 16.60 10.93
CA HIS A 390 -26.87 17.77 11.80
C HIS A 390 -28.28 18.28 12.15
N GLN A 391 -29.23 18.28 11.21
CA GLN A 391 -30.62 18.65 11.48
C GLN A 391 -31.33 17.66 12.39
N ILE A 392 -31.15 16.36 12.18
CA ILE A 392 -31.73 15.30 13.02
C ILE A 392 -31.17 15.40 14.44
N GLN A 393 -29.86 15.57 14.57
CA GLN A 393 -29.21 15.70 15.86
C GLN A 393 -29.63 17.00 16.56
N ALA A 394 -29.68 18.13 15.84
CA ALA A 394 -30.18 19.38 16.38
C ALA A 394 -31.66 19.29 16.80
N ALA A 395 -32.51 18.59 16.03
CA ALA A 395 -33.92 18.37 16.37
C ALA A 395 -34.09 17.46 17.59
N SER A 396 -33.29 16.38 17.66
CA SER A 396 -33.27 15.46 18.81
C SER A 396 -32.78 16.16 20.09
N GLU A 397 -31.69 16.93 19.99
CA GLU A 397 -31.18 17.75 21.08
C GLU A 397 -32.18 18.84 21.49
N ALA A 398 -32.81 19.52 20.53
CA ALA A 398 -33.85 20.52 20.82
C ALA A 398 -35.05 19.89 21.52
N LYS A 399 -35.51 18.71 21.08
CA LYS A 399 -36.59 17.95 21.73
C LYS A 399 -36.20 17.56 23.15
N SER A 400 -34.98 17.06 23.37
CA SER A 400 -34.51 16.70 24.71
C SER A 400 -34.36 17.91 25.63
N ARG A 401 -33.81 19.03 25.13
CA ARG A 401 -33.70 20.29 25.88
C ARG A 401 -35.08 20.84 26.24
N PHE A 402 -36.05 20.73 25.33
CA PHE A 402 -37.44 21.13 25.58
C PHE A 402 -38.03 20.37 26.78
N PHE A 403 -37.93 19.04 26.82
CA PHE A 403 -38.47 18.26 27.94
C PHE A 403 -37.74 18.54 29.27
N THR A 404 -36.42 18.71 29.25
CA THR A 404 -35.65 19.08 30.46
C THR A 404 -36.07 20.46 30.99
N ASN A 405 -36.25 21.45 30.11
CA ASN A 405 -36.65 22.80 30.50
C ASN A 405 -38.09 22.83 31.01
N VAL A 406 -39.01 22.17 30.32
CA VAL A 406 -40.42 22.06 30.75
C VAL A 406 -40.54 21.38 32.11
N SER A 407 -39.72 20.36 32.38
CA SER A 407 -39.65 19.72 33.70
C SER A 407 -39.29 20.70 34.82
N HIS A 408 -38.33 21.58 34.53
CA HIS A 408 -37.88 22.61 35.46
C HIS A 408 -38.97 23.66 35.71
N GLU A 409 -39.57 24.15 34.63
CA GLU A 409 -40.65 25.15 34.66
C GLU A 409 -41.89 24.67 35.41
N PHE A 410 -42.15 23.36 35.49
CA PHE A 410 -43.24 22.83 36.30
C PHE A 410 -42.86 22.57 37.77
N LYS A 411 -41.62 22.17 38.07
CA LYS A 411 -41.18 21.83 39.44
C LYS A 411 -41.01 23.07 40.34
N ALA A 412 -40.55 24.19 39.78
CA ALA A 412 -40.39 25.45 40.52
C ALA A 412 -41.74 26.00 41.07
N PRO A 413 -42.80 26.20 40.26
CA PRO A 413 -44.09 26.66 40.77
C PRO A 413 -44.74 25.65 41.73
N LEU A 414 -44.54 24.34 41.51
CA LEU A 414 -44.99 23.32 42.45
C LEU A 414 -44.32 23.43 43.82
N THR A 415 -43.02 23.74 43.87
CA THR A 415 -42.30 24.00 45.13
C THR A 415 -42.88 25.22 45.85
N LEU A 416 -43.16 26.28 45.10
CA LEU A 416 -43.76 27.52 45.61
C LEU A 416 -45.24 27.38 45.99
N ILE A 417 -45.93 26.32 45.58
CA ILE A 417 -47.29 26.00 46.04
C ILE A 417 -47.25 25.09 47.27
N LEU A 418 -46.41 24.05 47.25
CA LEU A 418 -46.38 23.03 48.30
C LEU A 418 -45.69 23.51 49.58
N ALA A 419 -44.54 24.19 49.48
CA ALA A 419 -43.75 24.56 50.64
C ALA A 419 -44.42 25.65 51.53
N PRO A 420 -44.96 26.76 50.99
CA PRO A 420 -45.69 27.73 51.81
C PRO A 420 -46.98 27.16 52.42
N MET A 421 -47.64 26.24 51.70
CA MET A 421 -48.84 25.58 52.20
C MET A 421 -48.52 24.61 53.35
N GLU A 422 -47.40 23.89 53.30
CA GLU A 422 -46.94 23.08 54.44
C GLU A 422 -46.60 23.93 55.67
N GLU A 423 -46.11 25.17 55.48
CA GLU A 423 -45.88 26.11 56.57
C GLU A 423 -47.20 26.64 57.16
N LEU A 424 -48.17 26.99 56.31
CA LEU A 424 -49.52 27.39 56.75
C LEU A 424 -50.22 26.29 57.55
N GLU A 425 -50.01 25.01 57.21
CA GLU A 425 -50.58 23.88 57.97
C GLU A 425 -50.06 23.79 59.42
N LYS A 426 -48.87 24.35 59.70
CA LYS A 426 -48.25 24.37 61.03
C LYS A 426 -48.72 25.56 61.89
N GLU A 427 -49.35 26.57 61.30
CA GLU A 427 -49.87 27.72 62.04
C GLU A 427 -51.15 27.36 62.82
N LYS A 428 -51.13 27.50 64.15
CA LYS A 428 -52.26 27.16 65.06
C LYS A 428 -53.49 28.07 64.95
N LYS A 429 -53.67 28.85 63.88
CA LYS A 429 -54.69 29.91 63.75
C LYS A 429 -55.70 29.72 62.61
N LEU A 430 -55.63 28.65 61.82
CA LEU A 430 -56.60 28.42 60.73
C LEU A 430 -57.94 27.86 61.24
N SER A 431 -59.04 28.30 60.61
CA SER A 431 -60.38 27.74 60.83
C SER A 431 -60.48 26.31 60.27
N ALA A 432 -61.44 25.52 60.73
CA ALA A 432 -61.68 24.16 60.23
C ALA A 432 -61.92 24.10 58.70
N GLU A 433 -62.56 25.14 58.17
CA GLU A 433 -62.81 25.31 56.72
C GLU A 433 -61.52 25.69 55.96
N GLY A 434 -60.67 26.53 56.56
CA GLY A 434 -59.34 26.86 56.02
C GLY A 434 -58.41 25.65 55.95
N LEU A 435 -58.44 24.77 56.96
CA LEU A 435 -57.69 23.52 56.96
C LEU A 435 -58.19 22.53 55.88
N ASP A 436 -59.50 22.43 55.65
CA ASP A 436 -60.05 21.60 54.57
C ASP A 436 -59.67 22.13 53.18
N HIS A 437 -59.77 23.45 52.95
CA HIS A 437 -59.32 24.07 51.71
C HIS A 437 -57.82 23.84 51.45
N LEU A 438 -56.99 23.99 52.48
CA LEU A 438 -55.55 23.74 52.40
C LEU A 438 -55.24 22.27 52.09
N ALA A 439 -55.96 21.33 52.72
CA ALA A 439 -55.82 19.90 52.45
C ALA A 439 -56.25 19.53 51.01
N ARG A 440 -57.25 20.21 50.44
CA ARG A 440 -57.68 20.03 49.04
C ARG A 440 -56.67 20.60 48.05
N ILE A 441 -56.09 21.77 48.33
CA ILE A 441 -55.02 22.36 47.51
C ILE A 441 -53.78 21.45 47.55
N LYS A 442 -53.36 20.98 48.73
CA LYS A 442 -52.27 20.02 48.92
C LYS A 442 -52.42 18.78 48.06
N ARG A 443 -53.62 18.19 48.08
CA ARG A 443 -53.91 16.98 47.30
C ARG A 443 -53.79 17.21 45.79
N ASN A 444 -54.27 18.34 45.29
CA ASN A 444 -54.18 18.67 43.86
C ASN A 444 -52.75 19.02 43.44
N ALA A 445 -52.01 19.77 44.25
CA ALA A 445 -50.61 20.09 44.00
C ALA A 445 -49.73 18.83 44.00
N LYS A 446 -49.93 17.90 44.94
CA LYS A 446 -49.25 16.58 44.94
C LYS A 446 -49.65 15.73 43.74
N LYS A 447 -50.92 15.78 43.30
CA LYS A 447 -51.37 15.07 42.09
C LYS A 447 -50.69 15.62 40.84
N LEU A 448 -50.59 16.94 40.70
CA LEU A 448 -49.89 17.59 39.59
C LEU A 448 -48.39 17.26 39.60
N GLN A 449 -47.78 17.25 40.80
CA GLN A 449 -46.39 16.81 40.96
C GLN A 449 -46.17 15.39 40.46
N GLN A 450 -47.06 14.45 40.81
CA GLN A 450 -46.95 13.07 40.32
C GLN A 450 -47.08 12.98 38.81
N LEU A 451 -48.04 13.69 38.20
CA LEU A 451 -48.23 13.69 36.74
C LEU A 451 -47.01 14.24 35.99
N VAL A 452 -46.39 15.29 36.53
CA VAL A 452 -45.16 15.86 35.98
C VAL A 452 -44.01 14.86 36.11
N THR A 453 -43.88 14.17 37.25
CA THR A 453 -42.87 13.11 37.44
C THR A 453 -43.09 11.95 36.46
N ASP A 454 -44.32 11.45 36.32
CA ASP A 454 -44.65 10.33 35.41
C ASP A 454 -44.33 10.68 33.94
N LEU A 455 -44.60 11.92 33.51
CA LEU A 455 -44.27 12.41 32.16
C LEU A 455 -42.75 12.43 31.91
N ILE A 456 -41.98 12.79 32.94
CA ILE A 456 -40.52 12.86 32.87
C ILE A 456 -39.91 11.45 32.82
N ASP A 457 -40.47 10.51 33.56
CA ASP A 457 -39.96 9.14 33.64
C ASP A 457 -40.12 8.38 32.31
N ILE A 458 -41.20 8.61 31.55
CA ILE A 458 -41.34 8.07 30.16
C ILE A 458 -40.24 8.61 29.26
N HIS A 459 -40.01 9.94 29.26
CA HIS A 459 -38.98 10.55 28.40
C HIS A 459 -37.54 10.20 28.80
N ARG A 460 -37.33 9.68 30.02
CA ARG A 460 -36.02 9.19 30.48
C ARG A 460 -35.70 7.78 29.98
N ILE A 461 -36.70 6.95 29.72
CA ILE A 461 -36.51 5.59 29.16
C ILE A 461 -36.14 5.65 27.67
N ASP A 462 -36.61 6.67 26.96
CA ASP A 462 -36.41 6.89 25.52
C ASP A 462 -34.97 7.31 25.13
N LYS A 463 -34.09 7.57 26.11
CA LYS A 463 -32.65 7.82 25.87
C LYS A 463 -31.86 6.53 26.10
N GLU A 464 -30.97 6.23 25.16
CA GLU A 464 -30.00 5.12 25.08
C GLU A 464 -29.02 4.96 26.28
N GLN A 465 -29.41 5.32 27.51
CA GLN A 465 -28.52 5.40 28.68
C GLN A 465 -28.95 4.61 29.92
N ARG A 466 -30.10 3.90 29.93
CA ARG A 466 -30.34 2.87 30.96
C ARG A 466 -30.12 1.47 30.38
N GLN A 467 -28.95 0.92 30.67
CA GLN A 467 -28.65 -0.49 30.42
C GLN A 467 -29.39 -1.35 31.46
N LEU A 468 -30.13 -2.36 30.99
CA LEU A 468 -30.77 -3.36 31.83
C LEU A 468 -29.72 -4.02 32.74
N GLN A 469 -29.93 -4.08 34.06
CA GLN A 469 -29.03 -4.78 34.98
C GLN A 469 -29.69 -6.05 35.51
N ALA A 470 -29.76 -7.07 34.66
CA ALA A 470 -30.42 -8.31 35.03
C ALA A 470 -29.55 -9.15 35.99
N THR A 471 -30.17 -9.63 37.07
CA THR A 471 -29.58 -10.53 38.07
C THR A 471 -30.45 -11.76 38.28
N SER A 472 -29.86 -12.87 38.74
CA SER A 472 -30.62 -14.09 39.08
C SER A 472 -31.41 -13.86 40.37
N VAL A 473 -32.73 -13.68 40.27
CA VAL A 473 -33.64 -13.39 41.39
C VAL A 473 -34.52 -14.59 41.70
N GLN A 474 -34.72 -14.89 42.99
CA GLN A 474 -35.66 -15.93 43.42
C GLN A 474 -37.11 -15.42 43.32
N ILE A 475 -37.82 -15.88 42.29
CA ILE A 475 -39.13 -15.34 41.88
C ILE A 475 -40.15 -15.44 43.02
N ASP A 476 -40.21 -16.59 43.71
CA ASP A 476 -41.17 -16.79 44.79
C ASP A 476 -40.96 -15.81 45.96
N ILE A 477 -39.71 -15.54 46.32
CA ILE A 477 -39.37 -14.59 47.40
C ILE A 477 -39.73 -13.18 46.96
N PHE A 478 -39.32 -12.80 45.76
CA PHE A 478 -39.56 -11.48 45.19
C PHE A 478 -41.06 -11.15 45.11
N VAL A 479 -41.87 -12.06 44.57
CA VAL A 479 -43.33 -11.84 44.46
C VAL A 479 -43.98 -11.81 45.85
N GLN A 480 -43.56 -12.66 46.79
CA GLN A 480 -44.10 -12.62 48.16
C GLN A 480 -43.76 -11.32 48.89
N GLN A 481 -42.54 -10.81 48.75
CA GLN A 481 -42.13 -9.52 49.31
C GLN A 481 -42.98 -8.39 48.71
N LEU A 482 -43.15 -8.37 47.39
CA LEU A 482 -44.02 -7.38 46.74
C LEU A 482 -45.45 -7.45 47.27
N LEU A 483 -46.05 -8.64 47.35
CA LEU A 483 -47.42 -8.81 47.85
C LEU A 483 -47.58 -8.40 49.33
N SER A 484 -46.53 -8.50 50.13
CA SER A 484 -46.55 -8.08 51.54
C SER A 484 -46.85 -6.59 51.69
N SER A 485 -46.35 -5.75 50.77
CA SER A 485 -46.61 -4.30 50.75
C SER A 485 -48.09 -3.97 50.48
N PHE A 486 -48.81 -4.84 49.79
CA PHE A 486 -50.23 -4.68 49.46
C PHE A 486 -51.18 -5.35 50.48
N LYS A 487 -50.66 -6.12 51.44
CA LYS A 487 -51.45 -6.81 52.48
C LYS A 487 -52.33 -5.85 53.32
N PRO A 488 -51.85 -4.68 53.77
CA PRO A 488 -52.70 -3.72 54.49
C PRO A 488 -53.86 -3.20 53.63
N LEU A 489 -53.63 -2.99 52.34
CA LEU A 489 -54.65 -2.52 51.39
C LEU A 489 -55.71 -3.60 51.12
N SER A 490 -55.27 -4.86 50.96
CA SER A 490 -56.14 -6.03 50.86
C SER A 490 -57.06 -6.17 52.08
N GLN A 491 -56.51 -6.02 53.30
CA GLN A 491 -57.30 -6.06 54.54
C GLN A 491 -58.31 -4.90 54.62
N LYS A 492 -57.89 -3.68 54.30
CA LYS A 492 -58.75 -2.49 54.31
C LYS A 492 -59.92 -2.61 53.34
N LYS A 493 -59.68 -3.12 52.13
CA LYS A 493 -60.72 -3.31 51.10
C LYS A 493 -61.43 -4.67 51.17
N ARG A 494 -61.05 -5.56 52.10
CA ARG A 494 -61.55 -6.95 52.18
C ARG A 494 -61.39 -7.73 50.87
N ILE A 495 -60.32 -7.49 50.10
CA ILE A 495 -60.05 -8.18 48.85
C ILE A 495 -59.16 -9.39 49.14
N SER A 496 -59.54 -10.58 48.69
CA SER A 496 -58.71 -11.79 48.82
C SER A 496 -57.50 -11.70 47.88
N LEU A 497 -56.30 -11.70 48.44
CA LEU A 497 -55.04 -11.69 47.69
C LEU A 497 -54.37 -13.06 47.81
N SER A 498 -54.12 -13.74 46.69
CA SER A 498 -53.52 -15.07 46.66
C SER A 498 -52.32 -15.14 45.72
N TYR A 499 -51.27 -15.86 46.13
CA TYR A 499 -50.13 -16.21 45.29
C TYR A 499 -50.19 -17.70 44.94
N ILE A 500 -50.01 -18.04 43.66
CA ILE A 500 -49.99 -19.43 43.16
C ILE A 500 -48.78 -19.60 42.26
N SER A 501 -47.80 -20.38 42.71
CA SER A 501 -46.65 -20.80 41.89
C SER A 501 -46.91 -22.20 41.33
N LYS A 502 -46.86 -22.36 40.01
CA LYS A 502 -47.08 -23.62 39.27
C LYS A 502 -45.83 -24.10 38.52
N THR A 503 -44.68 -23.56 38.84
CA THR A 503 -43.40 -23.82 38.15
C THR A 503 -42.36 -24.40 39.12
N PRO A 504 -41.51 -25.34 38.68
CA PRO A 504 -40.32 -25.75 39.42
C PRO A 504 -39.14 -24.76 39.30
N LEU A 505 -39.19 -23.78 38.40
CA LEU A 505 -38.17 -22.76 38.19
C LEU A 505 -38.10 -21.82 39.39
N LYS A 506 -36.95 -21.79 40.06
CA LYS A 506 -36.74 -20.97 41.26
C LYS A 506 -36.12 -19.61 40.97
N GLU A 507 -35.44 -19.45 39.84
CA GLU A 507 -34.64 -18.27 39.54
C GLU A 507 -34.96 -17.72 38.14
N LEU A 508 -35.06 -16.40 38.03
CA LEU A 508 -35.24 -15.67 36.76
C LEU A 508 -34.25 -14.50 36.70
N TRP A 509 -33.70 -14.24 35.51
CA TRP A 509 -32.85 -13.09 35.26
C TRP A 509 -33.70 -11.84 35.02
N ILE A 510 -33.76 -10.95 36.02
CA ILE A 510 -34.51 -9.69 35.95
C ILE A 510 -33.74 -8.56 36.65
N ASP A 511 -34.04 -7.32 36.26
CA ASP A 511 -33.74 -6.14 37.08
C ASP A 511 -34.84 -6.03 38.16
N GLU A 512 -34.47 -6.32 39.41
CA GLU A 512 -35.40 -6.39 40.53
C GLU A 512 -36.20 -5.09 40.70
N TYR A 513 -35.54 -3.94 40.56
CA TYR A 513 -36.17 -2.64 40.76
C TYR A 513 -37.16 -2.32 39.65
N LEU A 514 -36.77 -2.48 38.38
CA LEU A 514 -37.67 -2.21 37.25
C LEU A 514 -38.88 -3.17 37.27
N MET A 515 -38.64 -4.45 37.54
CA MET A 515 -39.71 -5.44 37.59
C MET A 515 -40.66 -5.20 38.78
N GLU A 516 -40.17 -4.70 39.91
CA GLU A 516 -40.99 -4.28 41.06
C GLU A 516 -41.95 -3.16 40.65
N GLN A 517 -41.47 -2.15 39.92
CA GLN A 517 -42.31 -1.05 39.44
C GLN A 517 -43.40 -1.55 38.48
N ALA A 518 -43.04 -2.44 37.55
CA ALA A 518 -44.01 -3.00 36.60
C ALA A 518 -45.12 -3.79 37.31
N LEU A 519 -44.76 -4.69 38.21
CA LEU A 519 -45.74 -5.50 38.95
C LEU A 519 -46.54 -4.68 39.96
N SER A 520 -45.94 -3.68 40.61
CA SER A 520 -46.63 -2.76 41.51
C SER A 520 -47.70 -1.94 40.77
N ASN A 521 -47.41 -1.47 39.55
CA ASN A 521 -48.40 -0.79 38.70
C ASN A 521 -49.58 -1.69 38.34
N LEU A 522 -49.32 -2.94 37.97
CA LEU A 522 -50.38 -3.91 37.66
C LEU A 522 -51.21 -4.27 38.90
N LEU A 523 -50.58 -4.48 40.06
CA LEU A 523 -51.28 -4.77 41.31
C LEU A 523 -52.11 -3.58 41.79
N SER A 524 -51.57 -2.36 41.70
CA SER A 524 -52.30 -1.13 42.04
C SER A 524 -53.54 -0.96 41.17
N ASN A 525 -53.43 -1.22 39.86
CA ASN A 525 -54.58 -1.24 38.96
C ASN A 525 -55.59 -2.31 39.35
N ALA A 526 -55.16 -3.55 39.63
CA ALA A 526 -56.05 -4.61 40.09
C ALA A 526 -56.81 -4.23 41.37
N PHE A 527 -56.13 -3.64 42.37
CA PHE A 527 -56.76 -3.18 43.62
C PHE A 527 -57.68 -1.98 43.43
N LYS A 528 -57.43 -1.15 42.41
CA LYS A 528 -58.25 0.02 42.09
C LYS A 528 -59.58 -0.39 41.44
N PHE A 529 -59.54 -1.35 40.52
CA PHE A 529 -60.70 -1.74 39.70
C PHE A 529 -61.47 -2.96 40.24
N THR A 530 -60.99 -3.58 41.33
CA THR A 530 -61.71 -4.63 42.06
C THR A 530 -62.55 -4.05 43.20
N ALA A 531 -63.83 -4.42 43.27
CA ALA A 531 -64.73 -4.00 44.32
C ALA A 531 -64.37 -4.62 45.70
N PRO A 532 -64.75 -3.98 46.83
CA PRO A 532 -64.54 -4.57 48.15
C PRO A 532 -65.17 -5.97 48.26
N GLY A 533 -64.44 -6.95 48.80
CA GLY A 533 -64.88 -8.36 48.81
C GLY A 533 -64.46 -9.19 47.59
N GLY A 534 -63.80 -8.58 46.59
CA GLY A 534 -63.30 -9.27 45.40
C GLY A 534 -62.05 -10.12 45.63
N LYS A 535 -61.45 -10.61 44.54
CA LYS A 535 -60.30 -11.51 44.53
C LYS A 535 -59.26 -11.07 43.50
N ILE A 536 -58.01 -11.04 43.93
CA ILE A 536 -56.82 -10.80 43.10
C ILE A 536 -55.87 -11.98 43.29
N SER A 537 -55.40 -12.55 42.19
CA SER A 537 -54.48 -13.69 42.19
C SER A 537 -53.25 -13.38 41.33
N VAL A 538 -52.07 -13.59 41.89
CA VAL A 538 -50.81 -13.60 41.14
C VAL A 538 -50.44 -15.05 40.86
N ILE A 539 -50.35 -15.41 39.59
CA ILE A 539 -50.07 -16.78 39.13
C ILE A 539 -48.76 -16.76 38.36
N VAL A 540 -47.81 -17.61 38.77
CA VAL A 540 -46.54 -17.80 38.07
C VAL A 540 -46.52 -19.21 37.48
N GLU A 541 -46.34 -19.32 36.17
CA GLU A 541 -46.33 -20.59 35.45
C GLU A 541 -45.34 -20.55 34.28
N GLU A 542 -44.72 -21.68 33.95
CA GLU A 542 -43.94 -21.81 32.71
C GLU A 542 -44.87 -22.08 31.52
N ASN A 543 -44.46 -21.63 30.35
CA ASN A 543 -45.14 -22.02 29.12
C ASN A 543 -44.81 -23.48 28.74
N THR A 544 -45.51 -24.01 27.73
CA THR A 544 -45.46 -25.43 27.36
C THR A 544 -44.08 -25.93 26.92
N PHE A 545 -43.18 -25.03 26.52
CA PHE A 545 -41.84 -25.34 26.02
C PHE A 545 -40.71 -24.96 27.00
N GLY A 546 -41.03 -24.35 28.15
CA GLY A 546 -40.06 -23.98 29.20
C GLY A 546 -39.14 -22.80 28.86
N ASP A 547 -39.35 -22.13 27.73
CA ASP A 547 -38.57 -20.99 27.22
C ASP A 547 -39.06 -19.64 27.75
N TYR A 548 -40.28 -19.57 28.33
CA TYR A 548 -40.80 -18.37 28.96
C TYR A 548 -41.49 -18.64 30.30
N LEU A 549 -41.24 -17.74 31.25
CA LEU A 549 -42.00 -17.63 32.49
C LEU A 549 -43.14 -16.63 32.30
N LEU A 550 -44.35 -17.03 32.69
CA LEU A 550 -45.55 -16.23 32.65
C LEU A 550 -45.90 -15.77 34.06
N ILE A 551 -45.85 -14.47 34.31
CA ILE A 551 -46.35 -13.85 35.53
C ILE A 551 -47.71 -13.22 35.20
N ARG A 552 -48.78 -13.76 35.78
CA ARG A 552 -50.16 -13.31 35.56
C ARG A 552 -50.71 -12.61 36.78
N VAL A 553 -51.21 -11.38 36.61
CA VAL A 553 -52.01 -10.68 37.61
C VAL A 553 -53.47 -10.76 37.17
N VAL A 554 -54.29 -11.48 37.94
CA VAL A 554 -55.69 -11.77 37.65
C VAL A 554 -56.58 -11.09 38.69
N ASP A 555 -57.54 -10.30 38.24
CA ASP A 555 -58.55 -9.68 39.08
C ASP A 555 -59.96 -10.06 38.61
N ASN A 556 -60.93 -10.07 39.54
CA ASN A 556 -62.35 -10.25 39.22
C ASN A 556 -63.12 -8.91 39.23
N GLY A 557 -62.44 -7.83 38.86
CA GLY A 557 -62.99 -6.49 38.83
C GLY A 557 -63.93 -6.23 37.63
N SER A 558 -64.06 -4.95 37.29
CA SER A 558 -65.00 -4.48 36.25
C SER A 558 -64.70 -4.96 34.82
N GLY A 559 -63.48 -5.46 34.56
CA GLY A 559 -63.05 -5.89 33.22
C GLY A 559 -62.93 -4.74 32.22
N ILE A 560 -62.30 -5.01 31.07
CA ILE A 560 -61.99 -4.06 30.00
C ILE A 560 -62.85 -4.42 28.77
N ALA A 561 -63.34 -3.41 28.04
CA ALA A 561 -64.07 -3.61 26.81
C ALA A 561 -63.12 -4.05 25.68
N SER A 562 -63.59 -4.91 24.77
CA SER A 562 -62.75 -5.43 23.68
C SER A 562 -62.25 -4.35 22.71
N THR A 563 -62.94 -3.22 22.61
CA THR A 563 -62.54 -2.04 21.83
C THR A 563 -61.35 -1.29 22.42
N ASP A 564 -61.13 -1.42 23.73
CA ASP A 564 -60.15 -0.61 24.45
C ASP A 564 -58.83 -1.38 24.62
N ILE A 565 -58.86 -2.72 24.50
CA ILE A 565 -57.72 -3.62 24.71
C ILE A 565 -56.50 -3.24 23.85
N ASP A 566 -56.70 -2.82 22.60
CA ASP A 566 -55.60 -2.48 21.69
C ASP A 566 -54.92 -1.16 22.06
N TYR A 567 -55.59 -0.29 22.82
CA TYR A 567 -55.13 1.07 23.14
C TYR A 567 -54.71 1.25 24.60
N ILE A 568 -54.96 0.28 25.50
CA ILE A 568 -54.65 0.44 26.94
C ILE A 568 -53.15 0.61 27.25
N PHE A 569 -52.28 0.23 26.30
CA PHE A 569 -50.84 0.39 26.40
C PHE A 569 -50.32 1.65 25.69
N ASP A 570 -51.20 2.45 25.07
CA ASP A 570 -50.84 3.73 24.46
C ASP A 570 -50.73 4.83 25.53
N ASN A 571 -49.78 5.75 25.31
CA ASN A 571 -49.55 6.87 26.21
C ASN A 571 -50.81 7.74 26.37
N PHE A 572 -51.16 8.06 27.62
CA PHE A 572 -52.30 8.91 28.01
C PHE A 572 -53.68 8.33 27.73
N TYR A 573 -53.79 7.06 27.32
CA TYR A 573 -55.09 6.44 27.08
C TYR A 573 -55.85 6.16 28.39
N GLN A 574 -57.13 6.54 28.44
CA GLN A 574 -58.04 6.31 29.56
C GLN A 574 -59.41 5.86 29.02
N GLY A 575 -59.92 4.70 29.47
CA GLY A 575 -61.21 4.17 29.02
C GLY A 575 -62.43 4.94 29.55
N GLU A 576 -63.65 4.49 29.19
CA GLU A 576 -64.94 5.16 29.45
C GLU A 576 -65.23 5.50 30.93
N GLN A 577 -64.56 4.86 31.90
CA GLN A 577 -64.64 5.21 33.32
C GLN A 577 -63.46 6.08 33.74
N GLN A 578 -63.64 7.41 33.72
CA GLN A 578 -62.70 8.40 34.27
C GLN A 578 -62.56 8.26 35.79
N LEU A 579 -61.84 7.24 36.24
CA LEU A 579 -61.43 7.04 37.62
C LEU A 579 -59.93 7.35 37.73
N SER A 580 -59.61 8.43 38.44
CA SER A 580 -58.26 9.02 38.72
C SER A 580 -57.06 8.10 38.42
N GLY A 581 -56.43 8.28 37.26
CA GLY A 581 -55.14 7.73 36.86
C GLY A 581 -54.53 8.58 35.75
N SER A 582 -53.22 8.49 35.51
CA SER A 582 -52.50 9.30 34.51
C SER A 582 -52.67 8.77 33.06
N GLY A 583 -53.04 7.50 32.90
CA GLY A 583 -53.04 6.82 31.59
C GLY A 583 -51.64 6.42 31.10
N ILE A 584 -50.64 6.51 31.99
CA ILE A 584 -49.22 6.27 31.70
C ILE A 584 -48.74 4.90 32.22
N GLY A 585 -49.31 4.41 33.32
CA GLY A 585 -48.76 3.27 34.07
C GLY A 585 -48.70 1.95 33.29
N LEU A 586 -49.61 1.71 32.33
CA LEU A 586 -49.57 0.50 31.50
C LEU A 586 -48.57 0.60 30.34
N ALA A 587 -48.42 1.77 29.72
CA ALA A 587 -47.37 2.02 28.73
C ALA A 587 -45.97 1.83 29.36
N TYR A 588 -45.78 2.31 30.59
CA TYR A 588 -44.55 2.11 31.36
C TYR A 588 -44.27 0.63 31.68
N VAL A 589 -45.31 -0.16 32.00
CA VAL A 589 -45.18 -1.61 32.17
C VAL A 589 -44.73 -2.28 30.87
N LYS A 590 -45.27 -1.85 29.72
CA LYS A 590 -44.87 -2.39 28.41
C LYS A 590 -43.40 -2.10 28.10
N GLU A 591 -42.94 -0.86 28.29
CA GLU A 591 -41.53 -0.49 28.09
C GLU A 591 -40.58 -1.30 28.98
N ILE A 592 -40.90 -1.47 30.27
CA ILE A 592 -40.06 -2.27 31.19
C ILE A 592 -39.99 -3.73 30.74
N VAL A 593 -41.11 -4.31 30.31
CA VAL A 593 -41.16 -5.72 29.90
C VAL A 593 -40.43 -5.93 28.56
N GLU A 594 -40.55 -4.99 27.63
CA GLU A 594 -39.82 -4.99 26.35
C GLU A 594 -38.31 -4.83 26.58
N LEU A 595 -37.89 -3.98 27.53
CA LEU A 595 -36.48 -3.87 27.95
C LEU A 595 -35.92 -5.19 28.50
N HIS A 596 -36.75 -6.03 29.13
CA HIS A 596 -36.37 -7.38 29.58
C HIS A 596 -36.48 -8.43 28.46
N HIS A 597 -36.57 -8.01 27.19
CA HIS A 597 -36.80 -8.87 26.02
C HIS A 597 -38.07 -9.74 26.15
N GLY A 598 -39.03 -9.27 26.93
CA GLY A 598 -40.31 -9.93 27.20
C GLY A 598 -41.48 -9.29 26.46
N GLN A 599 -42.69 -9.80 26.71
CA GLN A 599 -43.93 -9.27 26.14
C GLN A 599 -45.02 -9.18 27.20
N VAL A 600 -45.76 -8.07 27.24
CA VAL A 600 -46.98 -7.94 28.06
C VAL A 600 -48.23 -8.15 27.21
N THR A 601 -49.18 -8.93 27.72
CA THR A 601 -50.47 -9.18 27.07
C THR A 601 -51.62 -9.05 28.06
N VAL A 602 -52.82 -8.77 27.58
CA VAL A 602 -54.02 -8.66 28.40
C VAL A 602 -55.12 -9.56 27.85
N SER A 603 -55.86 -10.21 28.73
CA SER A 603 -57.10 -10.91 28.42
C SER A 603 -58.16 -10.45 29.42
N SER A 604 -59.23 -9.83 28.93
CA SER A 604 -60.24 -9.23 29.80
C SER A 604 -61.61 -9.27 29.13
N LYS A 605 -62.66 -9.35 29.96
CA LYS A 605 -64.06 -9.26 29.51
C LYS A 605 -64.82 -8.37 30.46
N LYS A 606 -65.49 -7.34 29.93
CA LYS A 606 -66.34 -6.42 30.70
C LYS A 606 -67.31 -7.19 31.62
N GLY A 607 -67.25 -6.90 32.92
CA GLY A 607 -68.04 -7.53 33.99
C GLY A 607 -67.50 -8.86 34.54
N ALA A 608 -66.42 -9.42 34.01
CA ALA A 608 -65.86 -10.71 34.42
C ALA A 608 -64.42 -10.65 34.99
N GLY A 609 -63.79 -9.48 34.98
CA GLY A 609 -62.41 -9.26 35.44
C GLY A 609 -61.37 -9.18 34.32
N SER A 610 -60.10 -8.99 34.70
CA SER A 610 -58.96 -8.87 33.77
C SER A 610 -57.79 -9.76 34.18
N SER A 611 -57.01 -10.18 33.18
CA SER A 611 -55.75 -10.91 33.37
C SER A 611 -54.65 -10.24 32.55
N PHE A 612 -53.70 -9.64 33.24
CA PHE A 612 -52.46 -9.12 32.64
C PHE A 612 -51.38 -10.20 32.76
N THR A 613 -50.72 -10.51 31.65
CA THR A 613 -49.72 -11.57 31.56
C THR A 613 -48.40 -10.99 31.06
N LEU A 614 -47.38 -10.99 31.91
CA LEU A 614 -46.00 -10.69 31.53
C LEU A 614 -45.33 -12.00 31.12
N ARG A 615 -44.79 -12.04 29.91
CA ARG A 615 -44.05 -13.16 29.34
C ARG A 615 -42.57 -12.80 29.33
N LEU A 616 -41.78 -13.44 30.18
CA LEU A 616 -40.35 -13.17 30.35
C LEU A 616 -39.53 -14.39 29.90
N PRO A 617 -38.45 -14.23 29.10
CA PRO A 617 -37.66 -15.38 28.65
C PRO A 617 -36.94 -16.06 29.83
N THR A 618 -36.90 -17.40 29.84
CA THR A 618 -36.14 -18.15 30.87
C THR A 618 -34.65 -18.21 30.54
N GLY A 619 -33.80 -18.28 31.56
CA GLY A 619 -32.34 -18.27 31.40
C GLY A 619 -31.76 -16.90 31.09
N HIS A 620 -30.53 -16.86 30.56
CA HIS A 620 -29.75 -15.63 30.36
C HIS A 620 -29.18 -15.51 28.94
N SER A 621 -29.62 -16.34 27.99
CA SER A 621 -29.08 -16.37 26.60
C SER A 621 -29.52 -15.18 25.76
N HIS A 622 -30.68 -14.59 26.07
CA HIS A 622 -31.21 -13.39 25.42
C HIS A 622 -30.51 -12.10 25.88
N LEU A 623 -29.77 -12.15 26.98
CA LEU A 623 -29.05 -11.01 27.56
C LEU A 623 -27.62 -10.95 27.00
N THR A 624 -27.21 -9.75 26.59
CA THR A 624 -25.83 -9.41 26.22
C THR A 624 -24.91 -9.38 27.45
N ALA A 625 -23.59 -9.30 27.23
CA ALA A 625 -22.61 -9.27 28.31
C ALA A 625 -22.73 -8.02 29.20
N ASP A 626 -23.13 -6.88 28.62
CA ASP A 626 -23.31 -5.60 29.32
C ASP A 626 -24.64 -5.54 30.10
N GLU A 627 -25.65 -6.32 29.69
CA GLU A 627 -26.95 -6.41 30.37
C GLU A 627 -26.96 -7.37 31.57
N LYS A 628 -25.93 -8.22 31.69
CA LYS A 628 -25.75 -9.10 32.84
C LYS A 628 -24.91 -8.36 33.86
N ALA A 629 -25.44 -8.16 35.07
CA ALA A 629 -24.63 -7.65 36.16
C ALA A 629 -23.52 -8.68 36.51
N GLY A 630 -22.31 -8.46 35.99
CA GLY A 630 -21.12 -9.23 36.33
C GLY A 630 -20.82 -9.13 37.83
N SER A 631 -20.26 -10.21 38.40
CA SER A 631 -19.95 -10.42 39.83
C SER A 631 -19.03 -9.34 40.47
N LEU A 632 -19.54 -8.13 40.65
CA LEU A 632 -18.97 -7.04 41.44
C LEU A 632 -20.13 -6.23 42.04
N ASN A 633 -20.80 -6.80 43.05
CA ASN A 633 -21.39 -6.08 44.19
C ASN A 633 -22.10 -7.04 45.16
N LYS A 634 -21.35 -8.03 45.68
CA LYS A 634 -21.63 -8.60 47.01
C LYS A 634 -20.98 -7.71 48.07
N ALA A 635 -21.45 -6.47 48.20
CA ALA A 635 -21.09 -5.57 49.31
C ALA A 635 -22.03 -4.36 49.36
N ARG A 636 -23.35 -4.58 49.51
CA ARG A 636 -24.31 -3.54 49.95
C ARG A 636 -25.68 -4.15 50.29
N GLN A 637 -25.67 -5.12 51.19
CA GLN A 637 -26.88 -5.56 51.89
C GLN A 637 -26.51 -6.05 53.29
N THR A 638 -26.03 -5.12 54.09
CA THR A 638 -26.12 -5.15 55.55
C THR A 638 -26.30 -3.69 55.97
N GLU A 639 -27.10 -3.44 57.00
CA GLU A 639 -27.50 -2.12 57.52
C GLU A 639 -28.80 -1.56 56.91
N ARG A 640 -29.91 -2.28 57.09
CA ARG A 640 -31.18 -1.60 57.31
C ARG A 640 -32.09 -2.36 58.27
N GLU A 641 -31.70 -2.32 59.54
CA GLU A 641 -32.48 -2.49 60.77
C GLU A 641 -31.43 -2.25 61.85
N GLU A 642 -31.37 -1.15 62.60
CA GLU A 642 -32.31 -0.70 63.62
C GLU A 642 -32.03 0.79 63.93
N ARG A 643 -33.07 1.59 64.16
CA ARG A 643 -33.27 2.38 65.39
C ARG A 643 -34.48 3.28 65.24
N ILE A 644 -35.59 2.74 65.70
CA ILE A 644 -36.56 3.51 66.49
C ILE A 644 -35.79 4.12 67.67
N LEU A 645 -35.95 5.41 67.94
CA LEU A 645 -36.02 5.98 69.28
C LEU A 645 -36.47 7.44 69.23
N THR A 646 -37.73 7.62 69.65
CA THR A 646 -38.20 8.63 70.62
C THR A 646 -37.78 10.07 70.41
N ILE A 647 -38.74 10.83 69.88
CA ILE A 647 -38.96 12.22 70.26
C ILE A 647 -39.50 12.18 71.69
N ASP A 648 -38.75 12.73 72.64
CA ASP A 648 -39.37 13.36 73.79
C ASP A 648 -38.57 14.57 74.25
N THR A 649 -39.31 15.69 74.27
CA THR A 649 -39.15 16.92 75.05
C THR A 649 -37.79 17.61 75.09
N LEU A 650 -37.77 18.88 74.66
CA LEU A 650 -37.24 20.00 75.44
C LEU A 650 -37.79 21.32 74.86
N THR A 651 -38.83 21.82 75.55
CA THR A 651 -39.06 23.21 75.99
C THR A 651 -38.74 24.39 75.06
N GLU A 652 -39.77 25.20 74.83
CA GLU A 652 -39.71 26.62 74.49
C GLU A 652 -38.94 27.43 75.55
N GLU A 653 -38.13 28.41 75.13
CA GLU A 653 -38.24 29.83 75.55
C GLU A 653 -37.31 30.75 74.70
N LYS A 654 -37.88 31.87 74.24
CA LYS A 654 -37.23 33.02 73.54
C LYS A 654 -36.45 33.90 74.56
N PRO A 655 -35.87 35.09 74.23
CA PRO A 655 -35.44 35.74 72.98
C PRO A 655 -33.91 36.12 73.03
N SER A 656 -33.26 36.65 71.99
CA SER A 656 -33.13 38.11 71.79
C SER A 656 -31.85 38.52 71.00
N PHE A 657 -32.00 39.64 70.28
CA PHE A 657 -31.02 40.61 69.75
C PHE A 657 -29.86 40.20 68.82
N TYR A 658 -29.89 40.83 67.64
CA TYR A 658 -28.86 40.97 66.62
C TYR A 658 -27.46 41.20 67.19
N SER A 659 -26.52 40.38 66.73
CA SER A 659 -25.09 40.50 66.98
C SER A 659 -24.36 40.37 65.64
N SER A 660 -23.29 41.15 65.47
CA SER A 660 -22.37 41.18 64.31
C SER A 660 -21.56 39.88 64.11
N LYS A 661 -22.11 38.72 64.53
CA LYS A 661 -21.49 37.39 64.51
C LYS A 661 -22.36 36.29 63.84
N ALA A 662 -23.49 36.64 63.22
CA ALA A 662 -24.32 35.65 62.49
C ALA A 662 -23.62 35.17 61.19
N PRO A 663 -23.70 33.87 60.84
CA PRO A 663 -23.08 33.35 59.61
C PRO A 663 -23.67 33.99 58.34
N ASN A 664 -22.81 34.24 57.36
CA ASN A 664 -23.19 34.79 56.07
C ASN A 664 -23.50 33.67 55.06
N ILE A 665 -24.74 33.58 54.58
CA ILE A 665 -25.15 32.60 53.55
C ILE A 665 -25.36 33.33 52.22
N LEU A 666 -24.75 32.80 51.16
CA LEU A 666 -25.00 33.23 49.79
C LEU A 666 -26.04 32.30 49.14
N ILE A 667 -27.19 32.85 48.75
CA ILE A 667 -28.26 32.14 48.03
C ILE A 667 -28.16 32.51 46.55
N VAL A 668 -28.02 31.50 45.68
CA VAL A 668 -27.86 31.66 44.24
C VAL A 668 -29.01 30.93 43.53
N ASP A 669 -29.94 31.70 42.98
CA ASP A 669 -31.11 31.18 42.25
C ASP A 669 -31.61 32.28 41.31
N ASP A 670 -32.05 31.98 40.11
CA ASP A 670 -32.56 32.97 39.16
C ASP A 670 -34.03 33.33 39.41
N HIS A 671 -34.77 32.46 40.11
CA HIS A 671 -36.17 32.66 40.45
C HIS A 671 -36.29 33.57 41.67
N THR A 672 -36.69 34.81 41.43
CA THR A 672 -36.78 35.86 42.48
C THR A 672 -37.78 35.46 43.59
N ASP A 673 -38.87 34.77 43.25
CA ASP A 673 -39.85 34.32 44.25
C ASP A 673 -39.31 33.23 45.19
N LEU A 674 -38.45 32.35 44.68
CA LEU A 674 -37.79 31.34 45.50
C LEU A 674 -36.72 31.98 46.40
N GLN A 675 -35.99 32.98 45.91
CA GLN A 675 -35.10 33.78 46.75
C GLN A 675 -35.84 34.48 47.88
N LEU A 676 -37.01 35.07 47.60
CA LEU A 676 -37.85 35.72 48.61
C LEU A 676 -38.38 34.71 49.63
N PHE A 677 -38.84 33.55 49.18
CA PHE A 677 -39.26 32.48 50.10
C PHE A 677 -38.10 31.98 50.99
N LEU A 678 -36.92 31.74 50.41
CA LEU A 678 -35.73 31.36 51.17
C LEU A 678 -35.28 32.46 52.14
N LYS A 679 -35.47 33.72 51.76
CA LYS A 679 -35.25 34.87 52.64
C LYS A 679 -36.17 34.78 53.86
N ASP A 680 -37.47 34.67 53.64
CA ASP A 680 -38.47 34.67 54.72
C ASP A 680 -38.24 33.54 55.72
N ILE A 681 -37.84 32.34 55.27
CA ILE A 681 -37.62 31.21 56.18
C ILE A 681 -36.25 31.24 56.89
N LEU A 682 -35.23 31.95 56.38
CA LEU A 682 -33.84 31.93 56.89
C LEU A 682 -33.35 33.26 57.50
N GLU A 683 -33.99 34.40 57.21
CA GLU A 683 -33.50 35.73 57.58
C GLU A 683 -33.43 35.98 59.09
N HIS A 684 -34.21 35.22 59.87
CA HIS A 684 -34.22 35.32 61.33
C HIS A 684 -32.97 34.72 61.99
N GLU A 685 -32.24 33.83 61.29
CA GLU A 685 -31.14 33.06 61.86
C GLU A 685 -29.79 33.36 61.18
N TYR A 686 -29.78 33.88 59.94
CA TYR A 686 -28.57 34.06 59.13
C TYR A 686 -28.54 35.40 58.38
N ASN A 687 -27.34 35.88 58.06
CA ASN A 687 -27.15 37.03 57.16
C ASN A 687 -27.19 36.55 55.71
N LEU A 688 -28.17 37.01 54.93
CA LEU A 688 -28.39 36.50 53.57
C LEU A 688 -27.89 37.48 52.51
N THR A 689 -27.11 36.95 51.57
CA THR A 689 -26.74 37.64 50.32
C THR A 689 -27.34 36.86 49.16
N PHE A 690 -27.95 37.54 48.20
CA PHE A 690 -28.62 36.89 47.06
C PHE A 690 -27.84 37.13 45.77
N ALA A 691 -27.77 36.15 44.89
CA ALA A 691 -27.23 36.27 43.54
C ALA A 691 -28.14 35.60 42.52
N LYS A 692 -28.32 36.22 41.34
CA LYS A 692 -29.24 35.73 40.30
C LYS A 692 -28.56 34.92 39.19
N SER A 693 -27.23 34.81 39.24
CA SER A 693 -26.40 34.32 38.15
C SER A 693 -25.06 33.84 38.70
N TYR A 694 -24.38 32.95 37.98
CA TYR A 694 -23.03 32.47 38.26
C TYR A 694 -22.03 33.63 38.39
N ALA A 695 -22.03 34.59 37.46
CA ALA A 695 -21.09 35.71 37.47
C ALA A 695 -21.31 36.64 38.67
N ASP A 696 -22.58 36.90 39.02
CA ASP A 696 -22.95 37.67 40.21
C ASP A 696 -22.58 36.93 41.50
N ALA A 697 -22.81 35.61 41.55
CA ALA A 697 -22.42 34.77 42.67
C ALA A 697 -20.90 34.76 42.86
N PHE A 698 -20.13 34.62 41.78
CA PHE A 698 -18.67 34.67 41.81
C PHE A 698 -18.17 36.02 42.35
N SER A 699 -18.66 37.14 41.81
CA SER A 699 -18.27 38.48 42.28
C SER A 699 -18.60 38.70 43.76
N LYS A 700 -19.70 38.10 44.25
CA LYS A 700 -20.10 38.18 45.65
C LYS A 700 -19.23 37.30 46.54
N ILE A 701 -18.86 36.09 46.12
CA ILE A 701 -17.91 35.23 46.86
C ILE A 701 -16.56 35.93 47.03
N GLU A 702 -16.05 36.62 46.00
CA GLU A 702 -14.79 37.37 46.08
C GLU A 702 -14.83 38.53 47.08
N LYS A 703 -15.99 39.16 47.25
CA LYS A 703 -16.16 40.36 48.09
C LYS A 703 -16.56 40.03 49.52
N SER A 704 -17.47 39.08 49.73
CA SER A 704 -18.15 38.87 51.01
C SER A 704 -17.74 37.60 51.75
N TYR A 705 -17.00 36.69 51.10
CA TYR A 705 -16.48 35.43 51.69
C TYR A 705 -17.51 34.69 52.57
N PRO A 706 -18.57 34.11 51.98
CA PRO A 706 -19.69 33.53 52.72
C PRO A 706 -19.29 32.28 53.53
N ASP A 707 -20.00 32.03 54.63
CA ASP A 707 -19.86 30.84 55.47
C ASP A 707 -20.57 29.61 54.89
N LEU A 708 -21.51 29.80 53.94
CA LEU A 708 -22.19 28.75 53.17
C LEU A 708 -22.68 29.32 51.82
N VAL A 709 -22.57 28.53 50.76
CA VAL A 709 -23.23 28.82 49.47
C VAL A 709 -24.37 27.83 49.25
N VAL A 710 -25.57 28.33 48.98
CA VAL A 710 -26.74 27.56 48.57
C VAL A 710 -27.04 27.93 47.12
N SER A 711 -26.94 26.98 46.18
CA SER A 711 -27.05 27.29 44.75
C SER A 711 -28.00 26.35 44.03
N ASP A 712 -28.82 26.89 43.12
CA ASP A 712 -29.43 26.09 42.05
C ASP A 712 -28.33 25.56 41.10
N ILE A 713 -28.57 24.41 40.48
CA ILE A 713 -27.71 23.82 39.45
C ILE A 713 -27.90 24.53 38.11
N MET A 714 -29.13 24.94 37.79
CA MET A 714 -29.43 25.66 36.56
C MET A 714 -29.40 27.17 36.82
N LEU A 715 -28.37 27.85 36.32
CA LEU A 715 -28.25 29.30 36.38
C LEU A 715 -28.23 29.87 34.94
N PRO A 716 -28.65 31.12 34.71
CA PRO A 716 -28.80 31.68 33.36
C PRO A 716 -27.50 31.86 32.58
N ASP A 717 -26.36 31.93 33.25
CA ASP A 717 -25.02 32.24 32.70
C ASP A 717 -23.94 31.21 33.08
N GLY A 718 -24.33 30.06 33.64
CA GLY A 718 -23.44 28.96 34.02
C GLY A 718 -24.18 27.86 34.80
N SER A 719 -23.47 26.84 35.27
CA SER A 719 -24.07 25.84 36.18
C SER A 719 -23.66 26.07 37.64
N GLY A 720 -24.56 25.75 38.58
CA GLY A 720 -24.20 25.60 40.00
C GLY A 720 -23.11 24.55 40.25
N LEU A 721 -22.94 23.58 39.35
CA LEU A 721 -21.81 22.64 39.38
C LEU A 721 -20.50 23.31 38.98
N ASP A 722 -20.52 24.29 38.07
CA ASP A 722 -19.34 25.09 37.74
C ASP A 722 -18.98 26.03 38.89
N LEU A 723 -19.99 26.57 39.59
CA LEU A 723 -19.79 27.31 40.83
C LEU A 723 -19.14 26.43 41.89
N LEU A 724 -19.63 25.20 42.08
CA LEU A 724 -19.03 24.23 42.99
C LEU A 724 -17.57 23.91 42.61
N LYS A 725 -17.30 23.58 41.34
CA LYS A 725 -15.95 23.33 40.82
C LYS A 725 -15.03 24.51 41.11
N MET A 726 -15.49 25.72 40.82
CA MET A 726 -14.72 26.94 41.03
C MET A 726 -14.42 27.14 42.53
N VAL A 727 -15.41 26.99 43.41
CA VAL A 727 -15.23 27.10 44.86
C VAL A 727 -14.24 26.04 45.36
N LYS A 728 -14.42 24.77 44.99
CA LYS A 728 -13.62 23.64 45.50
C LYS A 728 -12.21 23.56 44.91
N ASN A 729 -11.99 24.01 43.68
CA ASN A 729 -10.66 24.02 43.05
C ASN A 729 -9.84 25.27 43.36
N SER A 730 -10.44 26.29 43.98
CA SER A 730 -9.74 27.51 44.38
C SER A 730 -9.22 27.37 45.81
N PRO A 731 -7.90 27.33 46.08
CA PRO A 731 -7.35 27.17 47.44
C PRO A 731 -7.76 28.28 48.42
N GLN A 732 -8.31 29.37 47.89
CA GLN A 732 -8.84 30.49 48.63
C GLN A 732 -10.30 30.30 49.07
N TYR A 733 -11.08 29.42 48.43
CA TYR A 733 -12.54 29.23 48.67
C TYR A 733 -12.94 27.77 48.92
N ASP A 734 -12.04 26.80 48.70
CA ASP A 734 -12.25 25.35 48.85
C ASP A 734 -12.90 24.93 50.17
N LYS A 735 -12.63 25.74 51.20
CA LYS A 735 -13.10 25.61 52.57
C LYS A 735 -14.54 26.08 52.81
N ILE A 736 -15.19 26.72 51.85
CA ILE A 736 -16.58 27.17 51.95
C ILE A 736 -17.49 25.96 51.65
N PRO A 737 -18.45 25.62 52.52
CA PRO A 737 -19.41 24.57 52.23
C PRO A 737 -20.39 25.03 51.14
N VAL A 738 -20.78 24.09 50.27
CA VAL A 738 -21.71 24.33 49.15
C VAL A 738 -22.86 23.31 49.21
N LEU A 739 -24.09 23.83 49.32
CA LEU A 739 -25.33 23.08 49.22
C LEU A 739 -25.95 23.31 47.83
N LEU A 740 -26.19 22.24 47.08
CA LEU A 740 -26.86 22.31 45.78
C LEU A 740 -28.36 22.02 45.94
N LEU A 741 -29.20 22.90 45.39
CA LEU A 741 -30.64 22.71 45.21
C LEU A 741 -30.89 22.31 43.75
N SER A 742 -31.67 21.26 43.49
CA SER A 742 -31.85 20.77 42.11
C SER A 742 -33.24 20.25 41.82
N ALA A 743 -33.79 20.58 40.65
CA ALA A 743 -34.99 19.94 40.11
C ALA A 743 -34.70 18.58 39.43
N LEU A 744 -33.43 18.27 39.15
CA LEU A 744 -32.98 17.03 38.51
C LEU A 744 -32.66 15.97 39.56
N ASP A 745 -33.41 14.85 39.51
CA ASP A 745 -33.22 13.69 40.37
C ASP A 745 -32.60 12.54 39.56
N THR A 746 -31.42 12.78 38.99
CA THR A 746 -30.57 11.79 38.30
C THR A 746 -29.48 11.32 39.25
N GLU A 747 -29.25 10.00 39.34
CA GLU A 747 -28.11 9.45 40.10
C GLU A 747 -26.77 9.97 39.56
N GLU A 748 -26.64 10.17 38.25
CA GLU A 748 -25.42 10.70 37.62
C GLU A 748 -25.09 12.12 38.07
N THR A 749 -26.08 13.01 38.17
CA THR A 749 -25.89 14.40 38.61
C THR A 749 -25.60 14.49 40.12
N LYS A 750 -26.19 13.59 40.92
CA LYS A 750 -25.84 13.44 42.34
C LYS A 750 -24.42 12.90 42.50
N ILE A 751 -24.05 11.88 41.72
CA ILE A 751 -22.69 11.29 41.70
C ILE A 751 -21.67 12.35 41.25
N GLU A 752 -21.97 13.14 40.21
CA GLU A 752 -21.09 14.21 39.76
C GLU A 752 -20.95 15.30 40.83
N GLY A 753 -22.05 15.77 41.43
CA GLY A 753 -22.01 16.72 42.55
C GLY A 753 -21.19 16.20 43.74
N MET A 754 -21.33 14.92 44.08
CA MET A 754 -20.54 14.28 45.14
C MET A 754 -19.06 14.12 44.76
N ARG A 755 -18.75 13.75 43.50
CA ARG A 755 -17.37 13.68 42.97
C ARG A 755 -16.68 15.04 43.03
N LEU A 756 -17.44 16.11 42.83
CA LEU A 756 -16.99 17.50 42.92
C LEU A 756 -16.97 18.03 44.37
N MET A 757 -17.16 17.15 45.36
CA MET A 757 -17.11 17.44 46.79
C MET A 757 -18.15 18.47 47.25
N ALA A 758 -19.37 18.43 46.69
CA ALA A 758 -20.50 19.15 47.29
C ALA A 758 -20.73 18.68 48.73
N ASP A 759 -20.94 19.61 49.65
CA ASP A 759 -21.10 19.28 51.07
C ASP A 759 -22.52 18.76 51.39
N ALA A 760 -23.52 19.15 50.58
CA ALA A 760 -24.85 18.58 50.61
C ALA A 760 -25.60 18.78 49.28
N TYR A 761 -26.62 17.95 49.04
CA TYR A 761 -27.47 18.00 47.86
C TYR A 761 -28.94 17.82 48.28
N LEU A 762 -29.85 18.65 47.76
CA LEU A 762 -31.28 18.60 48.09
C LEU A 762 -32.15 18.79 46.83
N THR A 763 -33.14 17.91 46.64
CA THR A 763 -34.03 17.93 45.47
C THR A 763 -35.25 18.84 45.68
N LYS A 764 -35.67 19.55 44.63
CA LYS A 764 -36.90 20.37 44.57
C LYS A 764 -38.08 19.48 44.12
N PRO A 765 -39.25 19.52 44.79
CA PRO A 765 -39.56 20.31 45.98
C PRO A 765 -38.94 19.73 47.26
N PHE A 766 -38.43 20.62 48.12
CA PHE A 766 -37.81 20.27 49.41
C PHE A 766 -38.68 20.69 50.60
N GLY A 767 -38.58 19.95 51.70
CA GLY A 767 -39.20 20.34 52.97
C GLY A 767 -38.41 21.42 53.70
N VAL A 768 -39.11 22.40 54.28
CA VAL A 768 -38.50 23.55 54.99
C VAL A 768 -37.61 23.11 56.16
N ASP A 769 -38.11 22.19 57.00
CA ASP A 769 -37.36 21.70 58.16
C ASP A 769 -36.10 20.94 57.75
N HIS A 770 -36.17 20.19 56.65
CA HIS A 770 -35.04 19.45 56.11
C HIS A 770 -33.94 20.41 55.62
N LEU A 771 -34.32 21.46 54.89
CA LEU A 771 -33.38 22.50 54.44
C LEU A 771 -32.67 23.17 55.62
N LYS A 772 -33.42 23.60 56.66
CA LYS A 772 -32.84 24.25 57.85
C LYS A 772 -31.88 23.34 58.61
N ALA A 773 -32.23 22.06 58.77
CA ALA A 773 -31.37 21.09 59.43
C ALA A 773 -30.04 20.89 58.68
N VAL A 774 -30.10 20.78 57.35
CA VAL A 774 -28.89 20.64 56.51
C VAL A 774 -27.99 21.86 56.62
N ILE A 775 -28.55 23.07 56.47
CA ILE A 775 -27.80 24.34 56.59
C ILE A 775 -27.12 24.44 57.96
N THR A 776 -27.85 24.17 59.04
CA THR A 776 -27.34 24.23 60.41
C THR A 776 -26.17 23.27 60.62
N ASN A 777 -26.28 22.05 60.11
CA ASN A 777 -25.25 21.02 60.24
C ASN A 777 -23.96 21.40 59.50
N LEU A 778 -24.07 21.92 58.28
CA LEU A 778 -22.91 22.34 57.48
C LEU A 778 -22.11 23.45 58.17
N ILE A 779 -22.79 24.49 58.64
CA ILE A 779 -22.17 25.64 59.31
C ILE A 779 -21.54 25.20 60.65
N THR A 780 -22.26 24.40 61.44
CA THR A 780 -21.79 23.94 62.75
C THR A 780 -20.57 23.01 62.63
N SER A 781 -20.60 22.08 61.68
CA SER A 781 -19.48 21.18 61.39
C SER A 781 -18.21 21.97 61.03
N ARG A 782 -18.36 22.99 60.18
CA ARG A 782 -17.25 23.84 59.76
C ARG A 782 -16.65 24.66 60.91
N ARG A 783 -17.50 25.21 61.77
CA ARG A 783 -17.08 25.97 62.95
C ARG A 783 -16.26 25.12 63.92
N ARG A 784 -16.73 23.91 64.24
CA ARG A 784 -16.03 22.96 65.13
C ARG A 784 -14.66 22.57 64.60
N LEU A 785 -14.54 22.33 63.29
CA LEU A 785 -13.25 22.01 62.66
C LEU A 785 -12.24 23.16 62.83
N ARG A 786 -12.68 24.42 62.61
CA ARG A 786 -11.84 25.62 62.75
C ARG A 786 -11.39 25.83 64.20
N ASP A 787 -12.30 25.70 65.16
CA ASP A 787 -12.01 25.92 66.57
C ASP A 787 -10.99 24.88 67.09
N HIS A 788 -11.08 23.63 66.63
CA HIS A 788 -10.14 22.56 66.96
C HIS A 788 -8.71 22.79 66.42
N TYR A 789 -8.56 23.35 65.21
CA TYR A 789 -7.23 23.68 64.67
C TYR A 789 -6.61 24.95 65.29
N THR A 790 -7.44 25.85 65.80
CA THR A 790 -6.97 27.12 66.40
C THR A 790 -6.42 26.91 67.81
N SER A 791 -6.89 25.90 68.55
CA SER A 791 -6.40 25.56 69.89
C SER A 791 -5.04 24.83 69.90
N ILE A 792 -4.47 24.49 68.74
CA ILE A 792 -3.17 23.77 68.60
C ILE A 792 -1.97 24.76 68.51
N LEU A 793 -2.21 26.08 68.58
CA LEU A 793 -1.21 27.12 68.31
C LEU A 793 -0.61 27.82 69.55
N GLU A 794 -0.76 27.29 70.78
CA GLU A 794 0.04 27.76 71.93
C GLU A 794 1.44 27.14 71.90
N PRO A 795 2.52 27.90 72.15
CA PRO A 795 3.88 27.44 71.95
C PRO A 795 4.36 26.65 73.17
N ASP A 796 4.34 25.33 73.09
CA ASP A 796 5.21 24.49 73.92
C ASP A 796 6.09 23.63 73.01
N ASP A 797 7.40 23.78 73.19
CA ASP A 797 8.43 23.08 72.42
C ASP A 797 8.37 21.59 72.75
N THR A 798 7.76 20.78 71.88
CA THR A 798 8.27 19.46 71.44
C THR A 798 7.27 18.70 70.56
N ALA A 799 7.82 18.04 69.54
CA ALA A 799 7.25 16.94 68.74
C ALA A 799 6.18 17.26 67.66
N LEU A 800 6.65 17.19 66.41
CA LEU A 800 6.02 16.54 65.26
C LEU A 800 4.56 16.88 64.95
N ASN A 801 4.36 17.87 64.07
CA ASN A 801 3.43 17.80 62.94
C ASN A 801 3.71 18.94 61.95
N THR A 802 4.61 18.68 60.99
CA THR A 802 4.77 19.55 59.81
C THR A 802 4.02 18.93 58.65
N THR A 803 2.74 19.28 58.52
CA THR A 803 2.03 19.10 57.25
C THR A 803 1.51 20.47 56.82
N GLN A 804 1.98 20.89 55.64
CA GLN A 804 1.67 22.13 54.94
C GLN A 804 2.40 23.42 55.37
N ARG A 805 3.73 23.37 55.41
CA ARG A 805 4.55 24.53 55.02
C ARG A 805 5.53 24.09 53.95
N THR A 806 5.36 24.59 52.72
CA THR A 806 6.27 24.25 51.62
C THR A 806 7.69 24.71 51.96
N ALA A 807 8.73 24.04 51.41
CA ALA A 807 10.12 24.48 51.57
C ALA A 807 10.32 25.96 51.14
N GLN A 808 9.47 26.43 50.23
CA GLN A 808 9.43 27.79 49.74
C GLN A 808 8.87 28.79 50.76
N ASP A 809 7.88 28.40 51.57
CA ASP A 809 7.34 29.27 52.63
C ASP A 809 8.27 29.37 53.83
N ARG A 810 8.99 28.28 54.16
CA ARG A 810 10.08 28.33 55.15
C ARG A 810 11.21 29.25 54.70
N ARG A 811 11.64 29.16 53.45
CA ARG A 811 12.64 30.08 52.86
C ARG A 811 12.15 31.52 52.82
N PHE A 812 10.88 31.74 52.48
CA PHE A 812 10.28 33.08 52.51
C PHE A 812 10.30 33.68 53.92
N MET A 813 9.88 32.92 54.93
CA MET A 813 9.89 33.39 56.33
C MET A 813 11.30 33.65 56.85
N GLN A 814 12.27 32.76 56.55
CA GLN A 814 13.67 32.99 56.91
C GLN A 814 14.23 34.26 56.26
N ASN A 815 14.01 34.44 54.95
CA ASN A 815 14.48 35.64 54.25
C ASN A 815 13.81 36.92 54.78
N LEU A 816 12.51 36.87 55.09
CA LEU A 816 11.78 38.00 55.68
C LEU A 816 12.34 38.37 57.06
N ASP A 817 12.61 37.38 57.91
CA ASP A 817 13.20 37.59 59.24
C ASP A 817 14.62 38.15 59.15
N THR A 818 15.48 37.61 58.28
CA THR A 818 16.86 38.10 58.08
C THR A 818 16.90 39.54 57.60
N ILE A 819 16.11 39.87 56.57
CA ILE A 819 16.05 41.24 56.03
C ILE A 819 15.55 42.23 57.08
N ILE A 820 14.54 41.84 57.87
CA ILE A 820 14.03 42.67 58.95
C ILE A 820 15.11 42.86 60.02
N GLU A 821 15.78 41.78 60.47
CA GLU A 821 16.80 41.82 61.53
C GLU A 821 18.01 42.70 61.19
N GLU A 822 18.53 42.61 59.96
CA GLU A 822 19.67 43.41 59.50
C GLU A 822 19.37 44.93 59.48
N HIS A 823 18.09 45.30 59.33
CA HIS A 823 17.67 46.70 59.14
C HIS A 823 16.81 47.23 60.30
N LEU A 824 16.72 46.52 61.44
CA LEU A 824 15.87 46.90 62.58
C LEU A 824 16.13 48.33 63.09
N GLY A 825 17.39 48.77 63.09
CA GLY A 825 17.81 50.09 63.59
C GLY A 825 17.55 51.26 62.64
N ASN A 826 17.15 51.02 61.40
CA ASN A 826 16.89 52.08 60.43
C ASN A 826 15.45 52.62 60.57
N LYS A 827 15.32 53.90 60.94
CA LYS A 827 14.03 54.58 61.15
C LYS A 827 13.17 54.70 59.88
N SER A 828 13.80 54.74 58.69
CA SER A 828 13.10 54.91 57.41
C SER A 828 12.72 53.58 56.75
N PHE A 829 13.09 52.44 57.34
CA PHE A 829 12.83 51.12 56.78
C PHE A 829 11.35 50.73 56.91
N GLY A 830 10.67 50.47 55.79
CA GLY A 830 9.24 50.15 55.73
C GLY A 830 8.88 49.07 54.71
N VAL A 831 7.58 48.88 54.46
CA VAL A 831 7.04 47.80 53.61
C VAL A 831 7.61 47.83 52.19
N GLU A 832 7.86 49.01 51.62
CA GLU A 832 8.41 49.16 50.27
C GLU A 832 9.86 48.69 50.16
N ASP A 833 10.66 48.90 51.20
CA ASP A 833 12.05 48.45 51.23
C ASP A 833 12.14 46.95 51.44
N ILE A 834 11.27 46.37 52.27
CA ILE A 834 11.15 44.92 52.43
C ILE A 834 10.71 44.28 51.11
N ALA A 835 9.73 44.86 50.43
CA ALA A 835 9.26 44.36 49.13
C ALA A 835 10.36 44.39 48.07
N ARG A 836 11.15 45.48 48.01
CA ARG A 836 12.27 45.63 47.09
C ARG A 836 13.40 44.63 47.41
N ALA A 837 13.78 44.48 48.68
CA ALA A 837 14.81 43.53 49.11
C ALA A 837 14.42 42.07 48.85
N MET A 838 13.12 41.76 48.89
CA MET A 838 12.59 40.43 48.59
C MET A 838 12.27 40.19 47.10
N ASN A 839 12.54 41.16 46.22
CA ASN A 839 12.20 41.12 44.80
C ASN A 839 10.72 40.76 44.53
N MET A 840 9.78 41.33 45.30
CA MET A 840 8.35 41.10 45.11
C MET A 840 7.53 42.39 45.19
N SER A 841 6.34 42.37 44.57
CA SER A 841 5.44 43.51 44.68
C SER A 841 4.87 43.64 46.10
N ARG A 842 4.55 44.87 46.53
CA ARG A 842 3.98 45.19 47.84
C ARG A 842 2.70 44.38 48.15
N VAL A 843 1.86 44.14 47.14
CA VAL A 843 0.61 43.38 47.27
C VAL A 843 0.90 41.89 47.50
N GLN A 844 1.89 41.33 46.81
CA GLN A 844 2.30 39.94 46.99
C GLN A 844 2.93 39.71 48.37
N LEU A 845 3.77 40.64 48.84
CA LEU A 845 4.33 40.60 50.20
C LEU A 845 3.23 40.63 51.25
N TYR A 846 2.29 41.58 51.15
CA TYR A 846 1.19 41.71 52.10
C TYR A 846 0.29 40.46 52.12
N ARG A 847 -0.06 39.93 50.94
CA ARG A 847 -0.87 38.72 50.81
C ARG A 847 -0.18 37.50 51.39
N ARG A 848 1.13 37.35 51.15
CA ARG A 848 1.90 36.19 51.59
C ARG A 848 2.16 36.23 53.10
N THR A 849 2.50 37.39 53.66
CA THR A 849 2.65 37.56 55.11
C THR A 849 1.32 37.40 55.85
N LYS A 850 0.22 37.95 55.34
CA LYS A 850 -1.12 37.77 55.95
C LYS A 850 -1.59 36.32 55.90
N ASN A 851 -1.35 35.60 54.80
CA ASN A 851 -1.70 34.18 54.72
C ASN A 851 -0.87 33.30 55.66
N LEU A 852 0.41 33.62 55.88
CA LEU A 852 1.29 32.80 56.70
C LEU A 852 1.25 33.10 58.20
N LEU A 853 1.03 34.37 58.57
CA LEU A 853 1.13 34.85 59.95
C LEU A 853 -0.14 35.50 60.48
N ASN A 854 -1.16 35.66 59.63
CA ASN A 854 -2.42 36.38 59.91
C ASN A 854 -2.24 37.83 60.42
N ASN A 855 -1.05 38.41 60.25
CA ASN A 855 -0.70 39.79 60.62
C ASN A 855 -0.31 40.60 59.38
N SER A 856 -0.47 41.93 59.43
CA SER A 856 0.06 42.79 58.38
C SER A 856 1.59 42.88 58.44
N VAL A 857 2.24 43.19 57.31
CA VAL A 857 3.71 43.34 57.22
C VAL A 857 4.23 44.39 58.20
N ASN A 858 3.48 45.48 58.40
CA ASN A 858 3.82 46.53 59.36
C ASN A 858 3.69 46.09 60.81
N GLU A 859 2.64 45.33 61.15
CA GLU A 859 2.48 44.77 62.50
C GLU A 859 3.57 43.76 62.80
N TYR A 860 3.98 42.95 61.81
CA TYR A 860 5.07 42.01 61.96
C TYR A 860 6.43 42.70 62.19
N LEU A 861 6.75 43.74 61.41
CA LEU A 861 7.95 44.56 61.62
C LEU A 861 7.96 45.22 63.00
N LEU A 862 6.82 45.78 63.43
CA LEU A 862 6.67 46.37 64.76
C LEU A 862 6.86 45.32 65.87
N GLN A 863 6.30 44.12 65.70
CA GLN A 863 6.46 43.01 66.63
C GLN A 863 7.93 42.58 66.76
N ARG A 864 8.69 42.48 65.64
CA ARG A 864 10.13 42.15 65.69
C ARG A 864 10.95 43.24 66.38
N ARG A 865 10.70 44.52 66.10
CA ARG A 865 11.36 45.66 66.80
C ARG A 865 11.09 45.64 68.31
N LEU A 866 9.84 45.40 68.71
CA LEU A 866 9.44 45.30 70.12
C LEU A 866 10.05 44.07 70.80
N THR A 867 10.12 42.92 70.14
CA THR A 867 10.77 41.72 70.69
C THR A 867 12.28 41.93 70.87
N LYS A 868 12.98 42.53 69.89
CA LYS A 868 14.41 42.86 70.03
C LYS A 868 14.67 43.86 71.15
N SER A 869 13.77 44.83 71.33
CA SER A 869 13.88 45.81 72.42
C SER A 869 13.83 45.20 73.81
N LYS A 870 13.14 44.05 74.01
CA LYS A 870 13.15 43.32 75.30
C LYS A 870 14.55 42.85 75.68
N HIS A 871 15.33 42.37 74.71
CA HIS A 871 16.70 41.92 74.95
C HIS A 871 17.61 43.11 75.29
N LEU A 872 17.55 44.19 74.51
CA LEU A 872 18.36 45.39 74.74
C LEU A 872 18.02 46.12 76.06
N LEU A 873 16.77 46.03 76.52
CA LEU A 873 16.36 46.55 77.84
C LEU A 873 16.93 45.73 79.01
N LEU A 874 17.21 44.44 78.81
CA LEU A 874 17.83 43.57 79.80
C LEU A 874 19.36 43.76 79.87
N ASP A 875 19.97 44.19 78.76
CA ASP A 875 21.41 44.50 78.65
C ASP A 875 21.80 45.86 79.28
N GLY A 876 20.84 46.58 79.90
CA GLY A 876 21.10 47.75 80.74
C GLY A 876 21.08 49.12 80.04
N LEU A 877 20.80 49.19 78.74
CA LEU A 877 20.73 50.43 77.94
C LEU A 877 19.60 51.38 78.39
N ASP A 878 19.76 52.68 78.12
CA ASP A 878 18.70 53.65 78.38
C ASP A 878 17.52 53.49 77.42
N ILE A 879 16.30 53.83 77.87
CA ILE A 879 15.07 53.62 77.10
C ILE A 879 15.09 54.40 75.77
N ASN A 880 15.68 55.60 75.77
CA ASN A 880 15.81 56.38 74.53
C ASN A 880 16.86 55.80 73.57
N GLU A 881 17.93 55.22 74.11
CA GLU A 881 18.96 54.53 73.32
C GLU A 881 18.41 53.23 72.71
N VAL A 882 17.64 52.45 73.48
CA VAL A 882 16.97 51.25 72.97
C VAL A 882 15.99 51.62 71.86
N ALA A 883 15.17 52.66 72.05
CA ALA A 883 14.24 53.13 71.04
C ALA A 883 14.96 53.53 69.73
N GLN A 884 16.14 54.16 69.84
CA GLN A 884 16.96 54.51 68.69
C GLN A 884 17.56 53.27 68.00
N GLN A 885 18.06 52.29 68.76
CA GLN A 885 18.67 51.07 68.21
C GLN A 885 17.67 50.13 67.53
N VAL A 886 16.40 50.15 67.94
CA VAL A 886 15.32 49.36 67.29
C VAL A 886 14.50 50.18 66.30
N GLY A 887 15.00 51.36 65.87
CA GLY A 887 14.47 52.10 64.74
C GLY A 887 13.16 52.85 65.00
N PHE A 888 12.83 53.18 66.26
CA PHE A 888 11.68 54.03 66.57
C PHE A 888 12.01 55.52 66.41
N SER A 889 11.01 56.31 65.97
CA SER A 889 11.16 57.75 65.76
C SER A 889 11.27 58.56 67.05
N SER A 890 10.65 58.11 68.15
CA SER A 890 10.77 58.71 69.48
C SER A 890 10.61 57.67 70.61
N GLY A 891 11.22 57.93 71.77
CA GLY A 891 11.11 57.08 72.97
C GLY A 891 9.69 57.00 73.54
N ALA A 892 8.88 58.06 73.37
CA ALA A 892 7.48 58.08 73.81
C ALA A 892 6.60 57.14 72.98
N TYR A 893 6.78 57.13 71.65
CA TYR A 893 6.07 56.22 70.76
C TYR A 893 6.47 54.76 71.02
N PHE A 894 7.76 54.50 71.26
CA PHE A 894 8.26 53.20 71.67
C PHE A 894 7.61 52.71 72.98
N ALA A 895 7.55 53.54 74.02
CA ALA A 895 6.98 53.16 75.31
C ALA A 895 5.47 52.83 75.23
N ALA A 896 4.72 53.57 74.41
CA ALA A 896 3.29 53.31 74.19
C ALA A 896 3.06 51.99 73.41
N ALA A 897 3.84 51.75 72.35
CA ALA A 897 3.76 50.51 71.58
C ALA A 897 4.16 49.29 72.41
N PHE A 898 5.22 49.41 73.22
CA PHE A 898 5.68 48.34 74.11
C PHE A 898 4.63 48.00 75.18
N LYS A 899 4.00 49.01 75.79
CA LYS A 899 2.91 48.80 76.77
C LYS A 899 1.68 48.15 76.15
N ARG A 900 1.30 48.53 74.93
CA ARG A 900 0.17 47.93 74.21
C ARG A 900 0.39 46.46 73.90
N GLN A 901 1.62 46.09 73.52
CA GLN A 901 1.93 44.71 73.12
C GLN A 901 2.18 43.77 74.31
N PHE A 902 2.81 44.26 75.39
CA PHE A 902 3.26 43.43 76.50
C PHE A 902 2.60 43.76 77.85
N GLY A 903 1.60 44.64 77.85
CA GLY A 903 0.82 45.03 79.03
C GLY A 903 1.57 45.89 80.07
N THR A 904 2.89 46.07 79.95
CA THR A 904 3.75 46.77 80.92
C THR A 904 4.64 47.82 80.26
N THR A 905 5.02 48.88 80.98
CA THR A 905 5.93 49.91 80.42
C THR A 905 7.36 49.37 80.33
N PRO A 906 8.21 49.85 79.39
CA PRO A 906 9.61 49.42 79.28
C PRO A 906 10.39 49.53 80.60
N SER A 907 10.15 50.61 81.37
CA SER A 907 10.78 50.82 82.69
C SER A 907 10.33 49.79 83.73
N ALA A 908 9.06 49.37 83.70
CA ALA A 908 8.51 48.36 84.60
C ALA A 908 9.00 46.95 84.22
N PHE A 909 9.09 46.66 82.92
CA PHE A 909 9.65 45.40 82.41
C PHE A 909 11.12 45.24 82.82
N ARG A 910 11.94 46.30 82.71
CA ARG A 910 13.33 46.31 83.19
C ARG A 910 13.43 46.08 84.71
N LYS A 911 12.62 46.76 85.52
CA LYS A 911 12.62 46.59 86.98
C LYS A 911 12.08 45.23 87.46
N GLY A 912 11.19 44.59 86.71
CA GLY A 912 10.57 43.31 87.07
C GLY A 912 11.45 42.08 86.84
N LYS A 913 12.42 42.14 85.92
CA LYS A 913 13.35 41.04 85.59
C LYS A 913 14.72 41.13 86.27
N LEU A 914 15.09 42.30 86.83
CA LEU A 914 16.31 42.51 87.64
C LEU A 914 16.10 42.22 89.14
N LYS A 915 14.92 41.75 89.56
CA LYS A 915 14.57 41.34 90.93
C LYS A 915 14.23 39.84 91.08
N GLN A 916 14.48 39.05 90.04
CA GLN A 916 14.48 37.58 90.10
C GLN A 916 15.89 37.07 89.90
#